data_AF-A0A7J7KQC2-F1
#
_entry.id   AF-A0A7J7KQC2-F1
#
_cell.length_a   1.000
_cell.length_b   1.000
_cell.length_c   1.000
_cell.angle_alpha   90.00
_cell.angle_beta   90.00
_cell.angle_gamma   90.00
#
_symmetry.space_group_name_H-M   'P 1'
#
loop_
_entity.id
_entity.type
_entity.pdbx_description
1 polymer ?
#
loop_
_entity_poly.entity_id
_entity_poly.type
_entity_poly.pdbx_seq_one_letter_code
_entity_poly.pdbx_strand_id
1 'polypeptide(L)'
;MAMVSEFVREYKCVCTERGVEFNDNLLQALQRPCSSPGVNGKAILNLRTNSLDEQTCSILGKMLSVDRLFEKIDLSDCALSLPAMSHILCGLNTNTVCTQLNLKGNNVRGQAVECLARMLCQNKAIECLVLEWNNVGMLDDPFMMFCEGLGNNTSLIQLDLRNNQISHHGAAEIANALKRNTTLRKLDLRWNNIGLVGGKALIEAFKLNRTLDKIELNGNDMPDELKKSIENAARNNEEIHKLSTEYKSRTQTLAGELNRVKKTCADQCDDLLSRLEEKDERLKKTNRFATQKVEHFQELLDERKSAFNSLTSKLTRVESEMVLAEQKAKDFEILLGKERADKEAISASYRAKLQEAKQLHTSLESKLSAELADITEKHNDCMIEVIELRKTSCNQNKQINELKEEIASLQADSRAAASTHQERVKKEQLKHSQAIRELNLQKEKEVEQVLNDQSLIEASLRKHIAKVEEQKRDAEEEISKLKALLITERIKAEEELSQTRQKLKSDMDFHIHHMEDKLKLLHSAKDDVQQVNSQQACTISELQTKNNSLTMGVDNLKRQIESLQQGIAAKYQDIDNAKQEVRTQMSEKLRDSEKEMSGLKSERDKLLGSKHKLEDRVSQLENDVDKKNEQLKHLKEKLSMRESDIAWMREETAQRAKALQVAVKNYAQPLTTQSA
;
A
#
# COMPACT_ATOMS: atom_id res chain seq x y z
N MET A 1 23.55 25.33 -20.40
CA MET A 1 24.92 25.86 -20.29
C MET A 1 25.00 27.14 -19.46
N ALA A 2 24.16 28.16 -19.70
CA ALA A 2 24.21 29.43 -18.95
C ALA A 2 24.07 29.31 -17.41
N MET A 3 23.21 28.40 -16.93
CA MET A 3 23.02 28.19 -15.49
C MET A 3 24.18 27.43 -14.83
N VAL A 4 24.82 26.48 -15.54
CA VAL A 4 26.00 25.77 -15.01
C VAL A 4 27.19 26.72 -14.93
N SER A 5 27.34 27.65 -15.88
CA SER A 5 28.35 28.71 -15.79
C SER A 5 28.11 29.67 -14.63
N GLU A 6 26.85 29.90 -14.23
CA GLU A 6 26.52 30.68 -13.04
C GLU A 6 26.90 29.96 -11.75
N PHE A 7 26.60 28.66 -11.64
CA PHE A 7 27.05 27.81 -10.53
C PHE A 7 28.57 27.78 -10.41
N VAL A 8 29.30 27.64 -11.51
CA VAL A 8 30.78 27.70 -11.51
C VAL A 8 31.30 29.07 -11.06
N ARG A 9 30.64 30.16 -11.47
CA ARG A 9 31.01 31.52 -11.05
C ARG A 9 30.80 31.70 -9.55
N GLU A 10 29.66 31.25 -9.03
CA GLU A 10 29.33 31.32 -7.60
C GLU A 10 30.28 30.46 -6.78
N TYR A 11 30.62 29.25 -7.24
CA TYR A 11 31.63 28.40 -6.60
C TYR A 11 32.98 29.10 -6.51
N LYS A 12 33.45 29.70 -7.62
CA LYS A 12 34.70 30.47 -7.62
C LYS A 12 34.65 31.66 -6.66
N CYS A 13 33.52 32.38 -6.60
CA CYS A 13 33.32 33.50 -5.68
C CYS A 13 33.43 33.05 -4.22
N VAL A 14 32.72 31.99 -3.83
CA VAL A 14 32.73 31.47 -2.46
C VAL A 14 34.10 30.88 -2.08
N CYS A 15 34.81 30.26 -3.01
CA CYS A 15 36.20 29.83 -2.80
C CYS A 15 37.13 31.03 -2.53
N THR A 16 37.00 32.11 -3.32
CA THR A 16 37.83 33.32 -3.11
C THR A 16 37.51 34.05 -1.81
N GLU A 17 36.24 34.10 -1.39
CA GLU A 17 35.83 34.70 -0.11
C GLU A 17 36.36 33.94 1.11
N ARG A 18 36.56 32.62 0.98
CA ARG A 18 37.07 31.76 2.06
C ARG A 18 38.56 31.48 2.00
N GLY A 19 39.27 31.98 0.98
CA GLY A 19 40.69 31.72 0.80
C GLY A 19 41.03 30.24 0.55
N VAL A 20 40.12 29.49 -0.11
CA VAL A 20 40.31 28.07 -0.43
C VAL A 20 40.74 27.92 -1.89
N GLU A 21 41.76 27.09 -2.15
CA GLU A 21 42.20 26.78 -3.53
C GLU A 21 41.10 26.09 -4.34
N PHE A 22 41.02 26.39 -5.63
CA PHE A 22 40.00 25.81 -6.50
C PHE A 22 40.27 24.33 -6.71
N ASN A 23 39.26 23.49 -6.47
CA ASN A 23 39.37 22.09 -6.81
C ASN A 23 39.20 21.91 -8.33
N ASP A 24 40.31 21.71 -9.04
CA ASP A 24 40.33 21.56 -10.49
C ASP A 24 39.50 20.37 -10.97
N ASN A 25 39.38 19.30 -10.18
CA ASN A 25 38.56 18.14 -10.53
C ASN A 25 37.06 18.47 -10.49
N LEU A 26 36.63 19.28 -9.51
CA LEU A 26 35.26 19.77 -9.42
C LEU A 26 34.95 20.75 -10.56
N LEU A 27 35.87 21.67 -10.86
CA LEU A 27 35.72 22.59 -12.00
C LEU A 27 35.65 21.85 -13.33
N GLN A 28 36.50 20.85 -13.55
CA GLN A 28 36.45 20.00 -14.74
C GLN A 28 35.15 19.19 -14.82
N ALA A 29 34.66 18.66 -13.70
CA ALA A 29 33.41 17.92 -13.66
C ALA A 29 32.19 18.81 -13.97
N LEU A 30 32.21 20.07 -13.53
CA LEU A 30 31.18 21.07 -13.85
C LEU A 30 31.28 21.61 -15.29
N GLN A 31 32.48 21.59 -15.89
CA GLN A 31 32.74 22.05 -17.26
C GLN A 31 32.55 20.97 -18.32
N ARG A 32 32.58 19.67 -17.95
CA ARG A 32 32.20 18.58 -18.87
C ARG A 32 30.77 18.84 -19.34
N PRO A 33 30.51 18.92 -20.66
CA PRO A 33 29.15 19.09 -21.16
C PRO A 33 28.34 17.91 -20.61
N CYS A 34 27.28 18.18 -19.83
CA CYS A 34 26.41 17.16 -19.24
C CYS A 34 26.28 15.98 -20.21
N SER A 35 27.01 14.89 -19.97
CA SER A 35 27.14 13.82 -20.94
C SER A 35 25.75 13.19 -21.07
N SER A 36 25.12 13.47 -22.21
CA SER A 36 23.72 13.24 -22.53
C SER A 36 22.71 14.08 -21.73
N PRO A 37 21.82 14.84 -22.40
CA PRO A 37 20.54 15.11 -21.78
C PRO A 37 19.87 13.75 -21.60
N GLY A 38 19.83 13.26 -20.35
CA GLY A 38 18.83 12.26 -20.01
C GLY A 38 17.48 12.80 -20.50
N VAL A 39 16.68 11.93 -21.10
CA VAL A 39 15.45 12.11 -21.92
C VAL A 39 14.57 13.36 -21.67
N ASN A 40 14.71 14.06 -20.54
CA ASN A 40 13.94 15.24 -20.11
C ASN A 40 14.76 16.52 -19.80
N GLY A 41 16.04 16.64 -20.20
CA GLY A 41 16.79 17.92 -20.08
C GLY A 41 17.27 18.30 -18.66
N LYS A 42 17.41 17.31 -17.76
CA LYS A 42 17.74 17.49 -16.33
C LYS A 42 19.26 17.45 -16.10
N ALA A 43 19.81 18.37 -15.30
CA ALA A 43 21.26 18.47 -15.07
C ALA A 43 21.75 17.44 -14.03
N ILE A 44 22.92 16.86 -14.29
CA ILE A 44 23.55 15.83 -13.44
C ILE A 44 24.90 16.37 -12.99
N LEU A 45 25.14 16.41 -11.68
CA LEU A 45 26.43 16.70 -11.08
C LEU A 45 27.17 15.37 -10.88
N ASN A 46 28.10 15.04 -11.77
CA ASN A 46 28.87 13.81 -11.69
C ASN A 46 30.29 14.07 -11.16
N LEU A 47 30.53 13.69 -9.91
CA LEU A 47 31.80 13.83 -9.21
C LEU A 47 32.45 12.48 -8.92
N ARG A 48 31.98 11.40 -9.56
CA ARG A 48 32.48 10.04 -9.36
C ARG A 48 34.00 9.98 -9.38
N THR A 49 34.59 9.20 -8.46
CA THR A 49 36.05 8.95 -8.35
C THR A 49 36.93 10.18 -8.10
N ASN A 50 36.34 11.38 -7.94
CA ASN A 50 37.10 12.56 -7.57
C ASN A 50 37.29 12.58 -6.05
N SER A 51 38.54 12.65 -5.61
CA SER A 51 38.86 12.91 -4.21
C SER A 51 38.45 14.35 -3.88
N LEU A 52 37.48 14.50 -2.99
CA LEU A 52 37.01 15.79 -2.52
C LEU A 52 37.53 16.05 -1.10
N ASP A 53 38.22 17.17 -0.94
CA ASP A 53 38.68 17.66 0.35
C ASP A 53 37.51 18.25 1.16
N GLU A 54 37.68 18.30 2.49
CA GLU A 54 36.64 18.77 3.41
C GLU A 54 36.20 20.21 3.11
N GLN A 55 37.15 21.10 2.77
CA GLN A 55 36.85 22.50 2.48
C GLN A 55 35.99 22.63 1.22
N THR A 56 36.33 21.90 0.16
CA THR A 56 35.50 21.82 -1.04
C THR A 56 34.10 21.28 -0.74
N CYS A 57 33.96 20.23 0.07
CA CYS A 57 32.65 19.69 0.46
C CYS A 57 31.84 20.65 1.34
N SER A 58 32.49 21.46 2.17
CA SER A 58 31.84 22.51 2.97
C SER A 58 31.25 23.61 2.10
N ILE A 59 31.97 24.01 1.05
CA ILE A 59 31.49 24.97 0.06
C ILE A 59 30.37 24.34 -0.77
N LEU A 60 30.59 23.12 -1.28
CA LEU A 60 29.63 22.40 -2.10
C LEU A 60 28.32 22.15 -1.36
N GLY A 61 28.35 21.73 -0.09
CA GLY A 61 27.13 21.54 0.71
C GLY A 61 26.32 22.83 0.85
N LYS A 62 26.98 23.97 1.08
CA LYS A 62 26.29 25.27 1.13
C LYS A 62 25.68 25.65 -0.22
N MET A 63 26.39 25.42 -1.31
CA MET A 63 25.85 25.68 -2.65
C MET A 63 24.67 24.76 -2.98
N LEU A 64 24.79 23.47 -2.66
CA LEU A 64 23.72 22.50 -2.86
C LEU A 64 22.46 22.82 -2.05
N SER A 65 22.57 23.55 -0.92
CA SER A 65 21.39 23.96 -0.16
C SER A 65 20.48 24.95 -0.90
N VAL A 66 21.04 25.76 -1.79
CA VAL A 66 20.32 26.77 -2.59
C VAL A 66 20.18 26.33 -4.05
N ASP A 67 20.87 25.25 -4.43
CA ASP A 67 20.91 24.78 -5.80
C ASP A 67 19.51 24.43 -6.34
N ARG A 68 19.26 24.90 -7.57
CA ARG A 68 18.04 24.63 -8.33
C ARG A 68 18.33 23.93 -9.66
N LEU A 69 19.58 23.50 -9.87
CA LEU A 69 20.05 23.04 -11.18
C LEU A 69 20.14 21.53 -11.23
N PHE A 70 20.78 20.91 -10.24
CA PHE A 70 21.14 19.51 -10.29
C PHE A 70 20.04 18.65 -9.69
N GLU A 71 19.37 17.89 -10.56
CA GLU A 71 18.40 16.90 -10.12
C GLU A 71 19.08 15.61 -9.65
N LYS A 72 20.25 15.30 -10.21
CA LYS A 72 21.00 14.09 -9.88
C LYS A 72 22.42 14.45 -9.45
N ILE A 73 22.82 13.91 -8.30
CA ILE A 73 24.15 14.12 -7.74
C ILE A 73 24.80 12.75 -7.59
N ASP A 74 25.89 12.53 -8.32
CA ASP A 74 26.70 11.31 -8.25
C ASP A 74 28.03 11.61 -7.56
N LEU A 75 28.16 11.14 -6.33
CA LEU A 75 29.35 11.24 -5.47
C LEU A 75 29.96 9.85 -5.23
N SER A 76 29.81 8.91 -6.18
CA SER A 76 30.33 7.55 -6.01
C SER A 76 31.85 7.49 -5.97
N ASP A 77 32.38 6.67 -5.06
CA ASP A 77 33.82 6.40 -4.92
C ASP A 77 34.67 7.67 -4.72
N CYS A 78 34.12 8.70 -4.05
CA CYS A 78 34.81 9.98 -3.79
C CYS A 78 35.69 9.97 -2.53
N ALA A 79 35.73 8.85 -1.79
CA ALA A 79 36.45 8.72 -0.52
C ALA A 79 36.15 9.85 0.49
N LEU A 80 34.87 10.25 0.57
CA LEU A 80 34.44 11.36 1.42
C LEU A 80 34.76 11.13 2.90
N SER A 81 35.46 12.07 3.53
CA SER A 81 35.66 12.05 4.98
C SER A 81 34.35 12.27 5.73
N LEU A 82 34.29 11.90 7.02
CA LEU A 82 33.08 12.08 7.83
C LEU A 82 32.61 13.56 7.88
N PRO A 83 33.48 14.57 8.09
CA PRO A 83 33.08 15.98 8.03
C PRO A 83 32.59 16.39 6.64
N ALA A 84 33.28 15.94 5.58
CA ALA A 84 32.89 16.22 4.19
C ALA A 84 31.48 15.70 3.86
N MET A 85 31.18 14.45 4.25
CA MET A 85 29.86 13.85 4.12
C MET A 85 28.79 14.64 4.89
N SER A 86 29.10 15.03 6.13
CA SER A 86 28.18 15.81 6.96
C SER A 86 27.80 17.14 6.31
N HIS A 87 28.77 17.85 5.72
CA HIS A 87 28.51 19.11 5.03
C HIS A 87 27.61 18.95 3.80
N ILE A 88 27.86 17.93 2.97
CA ILE A 88 27.03 17.64 1.79
C ILE A 88 25.60 17.29 2.22
N LEU A 89 25.44 16.36 3.15
CA LEU A 89 24.12 15.93 3.62
C LEU A 89 23.35 17.07 4.30
N CYS A 90 24.03 17.89 5.10
CA CYS A 90 23.42 19.07 5.72
C CYS A 90 22.91 20.06 4.66
N GLY A 91 23.66 20.25 3.58
CA GLY A 91 23.20 21.03 2.43
C GLY A 91 21.97 20.45 1.75
N LEU A 92 21.93 19.14 1.60
CA LEU A 92 20.80 18.44 0.97
C LEU A 92 19.53 18.43 1.85
N ASN A 93 19.62 18.67 3.15
CA ASN A 93 18.43 18.73 4.03
C ASN A 93 17.37 19.72 3.53
N THR A 94 17.79 20.89 3.01
CA THR A 94 16.90 21.94 2.52
C THR A 94 16.71 21.91 1.00
N ASN A 95 17.46 21.06 0.29
CA ASN A 95 17.40 21.00 -1.16
C ASN A 95 16.08 20.37 -1.63
N THR A 96 15.39 21.03 -2.55
CA THR A 96 14.09 20.62 -3.07
C THR A 96 14.12 20.09 -4.50
N VAL A 97 15.29 20.08 -5.15
CA VAL A 97 15.45 19.78 -6.58
C VAL A 97 16.12 18.44 -6.83
N CYS A 98 17.07 18.04 -5.98
CA CYS A 98 17.80 16.79 -6.09
C CYS A 98 16.86 15.61 -5.80
N THR A 99 16.53 14.84 -6.83
CA THR A 99 15.72 13.63 -6.72
C THR A 99 16.57 12.37 -6.64
N GLN A 100 17.83 12.39 -7.12
CA GLN A 100 18.70 11.21 -7.12
C GLN A 100 20.06 11.51 -6.50
N LEU A 101 20.40 10.77 -5.44
CA LEU A 101 21.67 10.88 -4.74
C LEU A 101 22.39 9.53 -4.77
N ASN A 102 23.61 9.51 -5.31
CA ASN A 102 24.48 8.34 -5.30
C ASN A 102 25.70 8.58 -4.41
N LEU A 103 25.80 7.80 -3.35
CA LEU A 103 26.87 7.81 -2.34
C LEU A 103 27.61 6.47 -2.28
N LYS A 104 27.57 5.68 -3.34
CA LYS A 104 28.27 4.39 -3.42
C LYS A 104 29.76 4.52 -3.05
N GLY A 105 30.28 3.58 -2.26
CA GLY A 105 31.73 3.46 -2.04
C GLY A 105 32.38 4.57 -1.21
N ASN A 106 31.62 5.29 -0.36
CA ASN A 106 32.14 6.38 0.47
C ASN A 106 32.39 5.99 1.94
N ASN A 107 32.37 4.69 2.26
CA ASN A 107 32.58 4.18 3.62
C ASN A 107 31.68 4.88 4.67
N VAL A 108 30.41 5.12 4.33
CA VAL A 108 29.44 5.74 5.22
C VAL A 108 29.22 4.84 6.45
N ARG A 109 29.56 5.34 7.64
CA ARG A 109 29.43 4.64 8.93
C ARG A 109 29.29 5.62 10.11
N GLY A 110 28.78 5.15 11.24
CA GLY A 110 28.70 5.93 12.50
C GLY A 110 27.97 7.26 12.33
N GLN A 111 28.61 8.37 12.71
CA GLN A 111 28.03 9.72 12.65
C GLN A 111 27.56 10.14 11.25
N ALA A 112 28.14 9.60 10.17
CA ALA A 112 27.67 9.88 8.82
C ALA A 112 26.27 9.28 8.56
N VAL A 113 25.96 8.13 9.17
CA VAL A 113 24.63 7.50 9.12
C VAL A 113 23.61 8.34 9.88
N GLU A 114 23.98 8.93 11.01
CA GLU A 114 23.10 9.88 11.73
C GLU A 114 22.80 11.14 10.91
N CYS A 115 23.77 11.60 10.11
CA CYS A 115 23.54 12.70 9.17
C CYS A 115 22.58 12.28 8.05
N LEU A 116 22.70 11.05 7.53
CA LEU A 116 21.74 10.50 6.56
C LEU A 116 20.34 10.37 7.15
N ALA A 117 20.23 9.93 8.40
CA ALA A 117 18.96 9.83 9.11
C ALA A 117 18.27 11.20 9.18
N ARG A 118 19.01 12.25 9.59
CA ARG A 118 18.52 13.63 9.60
C ARG A 118 18.08 14.11 8.21
N MET A 119 18.86 13.78 7.18
CA MET A 119 18.51 14.09 5.80
C MET A 119 17.23 13.40 5.36
N LEU A 120 17.03 12.11 5.64
CA LEU A 120 15.78 11.40 5.33
C LEU A 120 14.58 11.96 6.10
N CYS A 121 14.76 12.43 7.33
CA CYS A 121 13.68 13.08 8.08
C CYS A 121 13.25 14.41 7.43
N GLN A 122 14.20 15.24 7.02
CA GLN A 122 13.96 16.62 6.59
C GLN A 122 13.72 16.76 5.09
N ASN A 123 14.53 16.08 4.28
CA ASN A 123 14.44 16.16 2.83
C ASN A 123 13.21 15.37 2.32
N LYS A 124 12.39 16.04 1.51
CA LYS A 124 11.18 15.48 0.87
C LYS A 124 11.25 15.53 -0.66
N ALA A 125 12.45 15.64 -1.23
CA ALA A 125 12.69 15.72 -2.67
C ALA A 125 13.44 14.49 -3.22
N ILE A 126 14.31 13.88 -2.43
CA ILE A 126 15.07 12.70 -2.84
C ILE A 126 14.12 11.51 -3.00
N GLU A 127 14.09 10.97 -4.22
CA GLU A 127 13.31 9.81 -4.64
C GLU A 127 14.18 8.56 -4.77
N CYS A 128 15.46 8.71 -5.09
CA CYS A 128 16.39 7.60 -5.28
C CYS A 128 17.68 7.83 -4.49
N LEU A 129 17.98 6.92 -3.55
CA LEU A 129 19.19 6.96 -2.74
C LEU A 129 19.99 5.67 -2.96
N VAL A 130 21.22 5.83 -3.45
CA VAL A 130 22.16 4.71 -3.67
C VAL A 130 23.27 4.75 -2.63
N LEU A 131 23.33 3.72 -1.80
CA LEU A 131 24.31 3.54 -0.73
C LEU A 131 25.12 2.25 -0.90
N GLU A 132 25.18 1.68 -2.11
CA GLU A 132 25.95 0.46 -2.42
C GLU A 132 27.39 0.51 -1.86
N TRP A 133 27.93 -0.58 -1.32
CA TRP A 133 29.32 -0.64 -0.83
C TRP A 133 29.64 0.42 0.24
N ASN A 134 28.83 0.46 1.30
CA ASN A 134 29.09 1.29 2.48
C ASN A 134 28.98 0.42 3.74
N ASN A 135 29.06 1.02 4.93
CA ASN A 135 29.00 0.31 6.21
C ASN A 135 27.84 0.87 7.07
N VAL A 136 26.70 1.14 6.43
CA VAL A 136 25.57 1.83 7.07
C VAL A 136 24.99 1.00 8.22
N GLY A 137 24.95 -0.33 8.07
CA GLY A 137 24.46 -1.27 9.09
C GLY A 137 25.50 -1.75 10.10
N MET A 138 26.71 -1.17 10.13
CA MET A 138 27.81 -1.63 10.99
C MET A 138 27.55 -1.36 12.48
N LEU A 139 26.84 -0.28 12.81
CA LEU A 139 26.49 0.09 14.18
C LEU A 139 24.96 0.19 14.29
N ASP A 140 24.39 -0.45 15.31
CA ASP A 140 22.94 -0.56 15.45
C ASP A 140 22.28 0.79 15.80
N ASP A 141 22.85 1.61 16.69
CA ASP A 141 22.22 2.88 17.12
C ASP A 141 22.06 3.90 15.97
N PRO A 142 23.10 4.23 15.18
CA PRO A 142 22.94 5.12 14.04
C PRO A 142 22.00 4.55 12.97
N PHE A 143 22.01 3.22 12.79
CA PHE A 143 21.16 2.55 11.82
C PHE A 143 19.69 2.56 12.22
N MET A 144 19.38 2.47 13.51
CA MET A 144 18.03 2.64 14.05
C MET A 144 17.48 4.04 13.72
N MET A 145 18.28 5.09 13.92
CA MET A 145 17.90 6.46 13.55
C MET A 145 17.65 6.59 12.04
N PHE A 146 18.49 5.94 11.22
CA PHE A 146 18.29 5.89 9.78
C PHE A 146 16.96 5.23 9.40
N CYS A 147 16.61 4.11 10.06
CA CYS A 147 15.33 3.43 9.85
C CYS A 147 14.14 4.26 10.34
N GLU A 148 14.28 5.01 11.43
CA GLU A 148 13.26 5.95 11.89
C GLU A 148 13.03 7.06 10.86
N GLY A 149 14.10 7.64 10.32
CA GLY A 149 14.02 8.64 9.26
C GLY A 149 13.40 8.08 7.98
N LEU A 150 13.75 6.84 7.60
CA LEU A 150 13.14 6.13 6.48
C LEU A 150 11.63 5.92 6.69
N GLY A 151 11.21 5.54 7.90
CA GLY A 151 9.80 5.34 8.24
C GLY A 151 8.95 6.60 8.08
N ASN A 152 9.52 7.77 8.37
CA ASN A 152 8.86 9.08 8.28
C ASN A 152 9.09 9.80 6.95
N ASN A 153 9.89 9.23 6.04
CA ASN A 153 10.14 9.82 4.75
C ASN A 153 8.94 9.59 3.80
N THR A 154 8.57 10.63 3.05
CA THR A 154 7.41 10.63 2.15
C THR A 154 7.76 10.94 0.69
N SER A 155 9.04 10.86 0.33
CA SER A 155 9.52 11.12 -1.04
C SER A 155 10.33 9.97 -1.62
N LEU A 156 11.00 9.17 -0.78
CA LEU A 156 11.93 8.14 -1.22
C LEU A 156 11.17 6.96 -1.82
N ILE A 157 11.42 6.70 -3.12
CA ILE A 157 10.80 5.64 -3.91
C ILE A 157 11.74 4.44 -4.05
N GLN A 158 13.05 4.70 -4.18
CA GLN A 158 14.07 3.68 -4.39
C GLN A 158 15.22 3.86 -3.41
N LEU A 159 15.55 2.77 -2.71
CA LEU A 159 16.67 2.70 -1.77
C LEU A 159 17.54 1.49 -2.11
N ASP A 160 18.82 1.73 -2.32
CA ASP A 160 19.83 0.69 -2.54
C ASP A 160 20.80 0.63 -1.37
N LEU A 161 20.74 -0.47 -0.63
CA LEU A 161 21.54 -0.79 0.56
C LEU A 161 22.37 -2.06 0.33
N ARG A 162 22.75 -2.36 -0.92
CA ARG A 162 23.60 -3.53 -1.18
C ARG A 162 24.95 -3.43 -0.51
N ASN A 163 25.44 -4.54 0.03
CA ASN A 163 26.76 -4.62 0.67
C ASN A 163 26.96 -3.51 1.72
N ASN A 164 26.07 -3.45 2.71
CA ASN A 164 26.05 -2.45 3.79
C ASN A 164 26.28 -3.01 5.20
N GLN A 165 26.69 -4.27 5.31
CA GLN A 165 26.88 -4.99 6.58
C GLN A 165 25.63 -5.01 7.47
N ILE A 166 24.43 -5.02 6.88
CA ILE A 166 23.18 -5.01 7.65
C ILE A 166 22.99 -6.36 8.34
N SER A 167 22.91 -6.35 9.67
CA SER A 167 22.68 -7.51 10.53
C SER A 167 21.20 -7.90 10.59
N HIS A 168 20.90 -9.03 11.23
CA HIS A 168 19.52 -9.44 11.54
C HIS A 168 18.78 -8.43 12.43
N HIS A 169 19.48 -7.72 13.32
CA HIS A 169 18.91 -6.61 14.10
C HIS A 169 18.57 -5.42 13.20
N GLY A 170 19.49 -5.01 12.31
CA GLY A 170 19.21 -3.98 11.32
C GLY A 170 18.02 -4.32 10.43
N ALA A 171 17.89 -5.58 10.00
CA ALA A 171 16.74 -6.03 9.22
C ALA A 171 15.41 -5.89 9.97
N ALA A 172 15.39 -6.09 11.30
CA ALA A 172 14.20 -5.87 12.12
C ALA A 172 13.82 -4.38 12.18
N GLU A 173 14.80 -3.48 12.23
CA GLU A 173 14.57 -2.03 12.17
C GLU A 173 14.05 -1.58 10.80
N ILE A 174 14.60 -2.13 9.71
CA ILE A 174 14.05 -1.90 8.35
C ILE A 174 12.60 -2.38 8.30
N ALA A 175 12.29 -3.56 8.84
CA ALA A 175 10.94 -4.07 8.89
C ALA A 175 9.99 -3.11 9.64
N ASN A 176 10.43 -2.54 10.77
CA ASN A 176 9.65 -1.55 11.51
C ASN A 176 9.49 -0.22 10.76
N ALA A 177 10.50 0.21 10.00
CA ALA A 177 10.41 1.37 9.12
C ALA A 177 9.39 1.13 7.99
N LEU A 178 9.45 -0.03 7.32
CA LEU A 178 8.56 -0.40 6.21
C LEU A 178 7.08 -0.45 6.64
N LYS A 179 6.77 -0.86 7.87
CA LYS A 179 5.37 -0.85 8.37
C LYS A 179 4.75 0.56 8.35
N ARG A 180 5.56 1.61 8.51
CA ARG A 180 5.12 3.02 8.56
C ARG A 180 5.31 3.75 7.24
N ASN A 181 6.35 3.37 6.48
CA ASN A 181 6.66 4.01 5.21
C ASN A 181 5.58 3.69 4.17
N THR A 182 5.13 4.71 3.45
CA THR A 182 4.06 4.62 2.44
C THR A 182 4.51 4.98 1.03
N THR A 183 5.81 5.21 0.81
CA THR A 183 6.33 5.80 -0.44
C THR A 183 7.40 4.96 -1.11
N LEU A 184 8.15 4.18 -0.35
CA LEU A 184 9.19 3.30 -0.85
C LEU A 184 8.57 2.15 -1.67
N ARG A 185 9.00 2.06 -2.92
CA ARG A 185 8.57 1.04 -3.90
C ARG A 185 9.65 0.02 -4.20
N LYS A 186 10.92 0.40 -4.13
CA LYS A 186 12.06 -0.47 -4.47
C LYS A 186 13.10 -0.44 -3.36
N LEU A 187 13.42 -1.62 -2.83
CA LEU A 187 14.43 -1.80 -1.80
C LEU A 187 15.43 -2.89 -2.20
N ASP A 188 16.70 -2.54 -2.32
CA ASP A 188 17.77 -3.49 -2.61
C ASP A 188 18.61 -3.77 -1.36
N LEU A 189 18.62 -5.02 -0.91
CA LEU A 189 19.31 -5.48 0.28
C LEU A 189 20.31 -6.60 -0.03
N ARG A 190 20.70 -6.78 -1.29
CA ARG A 190 21.62 -7.88 -1.67
C ARG A 190 22.97 -7.78 -0.96
N TRP A 191 23.58 -8.92 -0.70
CA TRP A 191 24.91 -9.03 -0.08
C TRP A 191 24.98 -8.38 1.30
N ASN A 192 24.04 -8.68 2.19
CA ASN A 192 24.07 -8.29 3.61
C ASN A 192 24.01 -9.54 4.51
N ASN A 193 23.85 -9.38 5.82
CA ASN A 193 23.83 -10.48 6.79
C ASN A 193 22.49 -10.53 7.56
N ILE A 194 21.38 -10.49 6.81
CA ILE A 194 20.00 -10.44 7.34
C ILE A 194 19.62 -11.72 8.09
N GLY A 195 20.00 -12.89 7.55
CA GLY A 195 19.71 -14.19 8.13
C GLY A 195 18.22 -14.55 8.22
N LEU A 196 17.93 -15.68 8.86
CA LEU A 196 16.56 -16.18 9.05
C LEU A 196 15.69 -15.24 9.90
N VAL A 197 16.24 -14.70 11.00
CA VAL A 197 15.49 -13.87 11.96
C VAL A 197 15.08 -12.55 11.31
N GLY A 198 16.00 -11.89 10.60
CA GLY A 198 15.70 -10.68 9.84
C GLY A 198 14.69 -10.91 8.72
N GLY A 199 14.77 -12.05 8.03
CA GLY A 199 13.78 -12.44 7.01
C GLY A 199 12.36 -12.59 7.57
N LYS A 200 12.21 -13.20 8.75
CA LYS A 200 10.89 -13.29 9.42
C LYS A 200 10.34 -11.92 9.75
N ALA A 201 11.18 -11.00 10.23
CA ALA A 201 10.77 -9.63 10.52
C ALA A 201 10.28 -8.91 9.24
N LEU A 202 10.98 -9.09 8.11
CA LEU A 202 10.55 -8.53 6.82
C LEU A 202 9.19 -9.06 6.38
N ILE A 203 8.92 -10.37 6.50
CA ILE A 203 7.59 -10.94 6.20
C ILE A 203 6.50 -10.30 7.05
N GLU A 204 6.72 -10.14 8.35
CA GLU A 204 5.74 -9.48 9.22
C GLU A 204 5.51 -8.01 8.81
N ALA A 205 6.51 -7.33 8.28
CA ALA A 205 6.34 -5.98 7.74
C ALA A 205 5.46 -5.97 6.47
N PHE A 206 5.61 -6.94 5.56
CA PHE A 206 4.80 -7.04 4.33
C PHE A 206 3.30 -7.30 4.61
N LYS A 207 2.91 -7.76 5.81
CA LYS A 207 1.50 -7.85 6.19
C LYS A 207 0.84 -6.47 6.29
N LEU A 208 1.61 -5.46 6.70
CA LEU A 208 1.15 -4.09 6.92
C LEU A 208 1.53 -3.16 5.76
N ASN A 209 2.74 -3.31 5.22
CA ASN A 209 3.20 -2.52 4.09
C ASN A 209 2.56 -3.00 2.78
N ARG A 210 1.90 -2.07 2.08
CA ARG A 210 1.27 -2.30 0.78
C ARG A 210 1.92 -1.53 -0.36
N THR A 211 3.07 -0.89 -0.12
CA THR A 211 3.66 0.09 -1.03
C THR A 211 4.94 -0.40 -1.70
N LEU A 212 5.64 -1.34 -1.06
CA LEU A 212 6.87 -1.91 -1.57
C LEU A 212 6.57 -2.93 -2.66
N ASP A 213 6.88 -2.56 -3.91
CA ASP A 213 6.65 -3.34 -5.13
C ASP A 213 7.78 -4.35 -5.37
N LYS A 214 9.01 -3.98 -5.03
CA LYS A 214 10.21 -4.77 -5.34
C LYS A 214 11.19 -4.80 -4.19
N ILE A 215 11.61 -6.00 -3.81
CA ILE A 215 12.66 -6.24 -2.82
C ILE A 215 13.66 -7.25 -3.36
N GLU A 216 14.96 -6.98 -3.21
CA GLU A 216 16.05 -7.86 -3.66
C GLU A 216 16.87 -8.33 -2.46
N LEU A 217 16.92 -9.65 -2.24
CA LEU A 217 17.51 -10.27 -1.03
C LEU A 217 18.64 -11.27 -1.33
N ASN A 218 19.16 -11.32 -2.55
CA ASN A 218 20.25 -12.24 -2.92
C ASN A 218 21.50 -12.07 -2.02
N GLY A 219 22.07 -13.18 -1.54
CA GLY A 219 23.30 -13.16 -0.71
C GLY A 219 23.09 -12.63 0.70
N ASN A 220 22.08 -13.15 1.42
CA ASN A 220 21.71 -12.73 2.78
C ASN A 220 21.67 -13.86 3.82
N ASP A 221 22.27 -15.02 3.51
CA ASP A 221 22.24 -16.24 4.34
C ASP A 221 20.85 -16.59 4.88
N MET A 222 19.87 -16.54 3.97
CA MET A 222 18.45 -16.79 4.23
C MET A 222 17.99 -18.06 3.49
N PRO A 223 17.10 -18.89 4.08
CA PRO A 223 16.48 -20.00 3.36
C PRO A 223 15.71 -19.53 2.13
N ASP A 224 15.88 -20.23 1.00
CA ASP A 224 15.27 -19.85 -0.28
C ASP A 224 13.74 -19.77 -0.23
N GLU A 225 13.09 -20.60 0.59
CA GLU A 225 11.63 -20.56 0.78
C GLU A 225 11.16 -19.24 1.39
N LEU A 226 11.90 -18.75 2.41
CA LEU A 226 11.59 -17.49 3.09
C LEU A 226 11.79 -16.32 2.12
N LYS A 227 12.90 -16.35 1.37
CA LYS A 227 13.21 -15.36 0.34
C LYS A 227 12.13 -15.29 -0.73
N LYS A 228 11.72 -16.44 -1.29
CA LYS A 228 10.64 -16.53 -2.28
C LYS A 228 9.31 -16.00 -1.72
N SER A 229 9.03 -16.28 -0.45
CA SER A 229 7.81 -15.78 0.21
C SER A 229 7.80 -14.25 0.30
N ILE A 230 8.94 -13.64 0.63
CA ILE A 230 9.10 -12.18 0.65
C ILE A 230 8.96 -11.59 -0.75
N GLU A 231 9.64 -12.18 -1.75
CA GLU A 231 9.56 -11.73 -3.15
C GLU A 231 8.14 -11.85 -3.72
N ASN A 232 7.40 -12.91 -3.37
CA ASN A 232 6.00 -13.07 -3.74
C ASN A 232 5.10 -12.02 -3.07
N ALA A 233 5.34 -11.68 -1.80
CA ALA A 233 4.60 -10.63 -1.11
C ALA A 233 4.79 -9.26 -1.79
N ALA A 234 6.02 -8.94 -2.22
CA ALA A 234 6.32 -7.73 -2.97
C ALA A 234 5.63 -7.74 -4.36
N ARG A 235 5.68 -8.86 -5.09
CA ARG A 235 4.99 -9.01 -6.38
C ARG A 235 3.48 -8.80 -6.27
N ASN A 236 2.85 -9.33 -5.21
CA ASN A 236 1.43 -9.10 -4.95
C ASN A 236 1.11 -7.60 -4.75
N ASN A 237 1.98 -6.87 -4.03
CA ASN A 237 1.83 -5.42 -3.90
C ASN A 237 1.97 -4.70 -5.26
N GLU A 238 2.95 -5.11 -6.08
CA GLU A 238 3.13 -4.58 -7.44
C GLU A 238 1.89 -4.78 -8.32
N GLU A 239 1.29 -5.97 -8.28
CA GLU A 239 0.04 -6.28 -9.00
C GLU A 239 -1.14 -5.44 -8.50
N ILE A 240 -1.31 -5.31 -7.18
CA ILE A 240 -2.35 -4.46 -6.59
C ILE A 240 -2.18 -3.01 -7.07
N HIS A 241 -0.94 -2.51 -7.09
CA HIS A 241 -0.66 -1.17 -7.58
C HIS A 241 -0.97 -1.01 -9.07
N LYS A 242 -0.55 -1.96 -9.92
CA LYS A 242 -0.87 -1.96 -11.36
C LYS A 242 -2.38 -1.93 -11.58
N LEU A 243 -3.12 -2.84 -10.94
CA LEU A 243 -4.58 -2.89 -11.03
C LEU A 243 -5.24 -1.60 -10.54
N SER A 244 -4.74 -1.03 -9.44
CA SER A 244 -5.25 0.26 -8.93
C SER A 244 -5.01 1.41 -9.90
N THR A 245 -3.82 1.48 -10.52
CA THR A 245 -3.51 2.50 -11.53
C THR A 245 -4.36 2.35 -12.79
N GLU A 246 -4.58 1.12 -13.24
CA GLU A 246 -5.43 0.82 -14.39
C GLU A 246 -6.88 1.20 -14.11
N TYR A 247 -7.40 0.83 -12.93
CA TYR A 247 -8.75 1.19 -12.50
C TYR A 247 -8.95 2.72 -12.45
N LYS A 248 -7.97 3.45 -11.90
CA LYS A 248 -7.99 4.93 -11.87
C LYS A 248 -7.96 5.52 -13.28
N SER A 249 -7.07 5.03 -14.15
CA SER A 249 -6.99 5.49 -15.54
C SER A 249 -8.30 5.24 -16.28
N ARG A 250 -8.86 4.03 -16.15
CA ARG A 250 -10.14 3.66 -16.79
C ARG A 250 -11.30 4.50 -16.28
N THR A 251 -11.34 4.79 -14.98
CA THR A 251 -12.34 5.69 -14.37
C THR A 251 -12.22 7.11 -14.92
N GLN A 252 -11.00 7.64 -15.10
CA GLN A 252 -10.78 8.95 -15.72
C GLN A 252 -11.20 8.99 -17.18
N THR A 253 -10.90 7.94 -17.96
CA THR A 253 -11.35 7.85 -19.36
C THR A 253 -12.87 7.82 -19.45
N LEU A 254 -13.53 6.97 -18.66
CA LEU A 254 -15.00 6.88 -18.61
C LEU A 254 -15.65 8.20 -18.15
N ALA A 255 -15.07 8.86 -17.15
CA ALA A 255 -15.55 10.17 -16.72
C ALA A 255 -15.40 11.23 -17.83
N GLY A 256 -14.30 11.19 -18.58
CA GLY A 256 -14.08 12.03 -19.75
C GLY A 256 -15.10 11.77 -20.86
N GLU A 257 -15.38 10.51 -21.17
CA GLU A 257 -16.40 10.12 -22.15
C GLU A 257 -17.81 10.53 -21.70
N LEU A 258 -18.16 10.31 -20.43
CA LEU A 258 -19.44 10.74 -19.87
C LEU A 258 -19.62 12.26 -19.98
N ASN A 259 -18.56 13.02 -19.67
CA ASN A 259 -18.59 14.48 -19.81
C ASN A 259 -18.72 14.92 -21.26
N ARG A 260 -18.07 14.22 -22.21
CA ARG A 260 -18.24 14.47 -23.65
C ARG A 260 -19.67 14.20 -24.09
N VAL A 261 -20.25 13.06 -23.72
CA VAL A 261 -21.65 12.70 -24.05
C VAL A 261 -22.63 13.71 -23.45
N LYS A 262 -22.44 14.11 -22.18
CA LYS A 262 -23.26 15.15 -21.55
C LYS A 262 -23.18 16.47 -22.31
N LYS A 263 -21.98 16.88 -22.72
CA LYS A 263 -21.78 18.11 -23.50
C LYS A 263 -22.47 18.01 -24.86
N THR A 264 -22.26 16.92 -25.60
CA THR A 264 -22.93 16.71 -26.90
C THR A 264 -24.45 16.69 -26.78
N CYS A 265 -24.99 16.10 -25.71
CA CYS A 265 -26.42 16.09 -25.44
C CYS A 265 -26.94 17.51 -25.13
N ALA A 266 -26.21 18.30 -24.33
CA ALA A 266 -26.54 19.70 -24.08
C ALA A 266 -26.52 20.53 -25.37
N ASP A 267 -25.46 20.40 -26.17
CA ASP A 267 -25.34 21.08 -27.47
C ASP A 267 -26.49 20.69 -28.43
N GLN A 268 -26.91 19.42 -28.42
CA GLN A 268 -28.07 18.94 -29.18
C GLN A 268 -29.40 19.51 -28.65
N CYS A 269 -29.57 19.61 -27.33
CA CYS A 269 -30.73 20.25 -26.73
C CYS A 269 -30.81 21.73 -27.12
N ASP A 270 -29.68 22.44 -27.09
CA ASP A 270 -29.61 23.86 -27.47
C ASP A 270 -29.89 24.08 -28.97
N ASP A 271 -29.39 23.21 -29.85
CA ASP A 271 -29.73 23.22 -31.29
C ASP A 271 -31.23 22.97 -31.52
N LEU A 272 -31.81 21.99 -30.82
CA LEU A 272 -33.24 21.70 -30.92
C LEU A 272 -34.10 22.86 -30.40
N LEU A 273 -33.72 23.48 -29.28
CA LEU A 273 -34.38 24.68 -28.75
C LEU A 273 -34.32 25.82 -29.76
N SER A 274 -33.15 26.08 -30.34
CA SER A 274 -32.97 27.13 -31.36
C SER A 274 -33.86 26.89 -32.59
N ARG A 275 -33.95 25.63 -33.06
CA ARG A 275 -34.84 25.27 -34.19
C ARG A 275 -36.33 25.40 -33.84
N LEU A 276 -36.72 25.10 -32.60
CA LEU A 276 -38.08 25.29 -32.14
C LEU A 276 -38.43 26.78 -32.07
N GLU A 277 -37.54 27.62 -31.55
CA GLU A 277 -37.71 29.08 -31.53
C GLU A 277 -37.84 29.65 -32.95
N GLU A 278 -37.01 29.18 -33.89
CA GLU A 278 -37.09 29.63 -35.28
C GLU A 278 -38.44 29.22 -35.94
N LYS A 279 -38.91 27.99 -35.66
CA LYS A 279 -40.23 27.53 -36.13
C LYS A 279 -41.37 28.32 -35.51
N ASP A 280 -41.29 28.64 -34.22
CA ASP A 280 -42.30 29.44 -33.52
C ASP A 280 -42.37 30.86 -34.08
N GLU A 281 -41.24 31.50 -34.37
CA GLU A 281 -41.22 32.81 -35.04
C GLU A 281 -41.73 32.76 -36.48
N ARG A 282 -41.44 31.70 -37.23
CA ARG A 282 -42.06 31.49 -38.55
C ARG A 282 -43.58 31.37 -38.42
N LEU A 283 -44.07 30.56 -37.49
CA LEU A 283 -45.51 30.39 -37.22
C LEU A 283 -46.17 31.71 -36.81
N LYS A 284 -45.55 32.50 -35.93
CA LYS A 284 -46.04 33.84 -35.57
C LYS A 284 -46.13 34.76 -36.78
N LYS A 285 -45.15 34.74 -37.68
CA LYS A 285 -45.18 35.51 -38.93
C LYS A 285 -46.32 35.07 -39.84
N THR A 286 -46.46 33.77 -40.13
CA THR A 286 -47.58 33.27 -40.96
C THR A 286 -48.93 33.56 -40.32
N ASN A 287 -49.04 33.43 -39.00
CA ASN A 287 -50.28 33.75 -38.28
C ASN A 287 -50.61 35.24 -38.41
N ARG A 288 -49.64 36.16 -38.19
CA ARG A 288 -49.83 37.60 -38.43
C ARG A 288 -50.30 37.90 -39.85
N PHE A 289 -49.67 37.28 -40.86
CA PHE A 289 -50.10 37.43 -42.27
C PHE A 289 -51.51 36.90 -42.51
N ALA A 290 -51.87 35.77 -41.89
CA ALA A 290 -53.22 35.22 -41.98
C ALA A 290 -54.24 36.14 -41.31
N THR A 291 -53.94 36.67 -40.12
CA THR A 291 -54.79 37.64 -39.41
C THR A 291 -55.00 38.89 -40.26
N GLN A 292 -53.94 39.46 -40.84
CA GLN A 292 -54.05 40.62 -41.73
C GLN A 292 -54.90 40.33 -42.97
N LYS A 293 -54.78 39.14 -43.56
CA LYS A 293 -55.65 38.74 -44.69
C LYS A 293 -57.10 38.61 -44.27
N VAL A 294 -57.37 38.05 -43.09
CA VAL A 294 -58.72 37.94 -42.55
C VAL A 294 -59.31 39.33 -42.31
N GLU A 295 -58.55 40.24 -41.69
CA GLU A 295 -58.97 41.64 -41.50
C GLU A 295 -59.29 42.31 -42.84
N HIS A 296 -58.40 42.19 -43.84
CA HIS A 296 -58.64 42.76 -45.17
C HIS A 296 -59.86 42.15 -45.87
N PHE A 297 -60.08 40.85 -45.76
CA PHE A 297 -61.29 40.23 -46.30
C PHE A 297 -62.55 40.67 -45.56
N GLN A 298 -62.46 40.93 -44.25
CA GLN A 298 -63.56 41.46 -43.45
C GLN A 298 -63.95 42.86 -43.93
N GLU A 299 -62.97 43.73 -44.17
CA GLU A 299 -63.17 45.08 -44.72
C GLU A 299 -63.87 45.03 -46.09
N LEU A 300 -63.35 44.21 -47.02
CA LEU A 300 -63.97 44.02 -48.35
C LEU A 300 -65.39 43.45 -48.26
N LEU A 301 -65.64 42.57 -47.28
CA LEU A 301 -66.97 42.02 -47.05
C LEU A 301 -67.92 43.11 -46.57
N ASP A 302 -67.48 43.98 -45.66
CA ASP A 302 -68.30 45.07 -45.14
C ASP A 302 -68.54 46.17 -46.19
N GLU A 303 -67.57 46.46 -47.04
CA GLU A 303 -67.76 47.31 -48.23
C GLU A 303 -68.83 46.71 -49.16
N ARG A 304 -68.75 45.41 -49.46
CA ARG A 304 -69.75 44.72 -50.28
C ARG A 304 -71.13 44.71 -49.63
N LYS A 305 -71.22 44.50 -48.31
CA LYS A 305 -72.50 44.59 -47.58
C LYS A 305 -73.07 46.01 -47.67
N SER A 306 -72.25 47.04 -47.52
CA SER A 306 -72.67 48.44 -47.66
C SER A 306 -73.19 48.73 -49.07
N ALA A 307 -72.48 48.28 -50.10
CA ALA A 307 -72.91 48.39 -51.49
C ALA A 307 -74.22 47.63 -51.75
N PHE A 308 -74.35 46.41 -51.20
CA PHE A 308 -75.57 45.62 -51.30
C PHE A 308 -76.75 46.30 -50.61
N ASN A 309 -76.56 46.86 -49.42
CA ASN A 309 -77.58 47.63 -48.70
C ASN A 309 -78.01 48.87 -49.49
N SER A 310 -77.07 49.56 -50.15
CA SER A 310 -77.38 50.70 -51.05
C SER A 310 -78.16 50.27 -52.30
N LEU A 311 -77.80 49.12 -52.90
CA LEU A 311 -78.56 48.57 -54.02
C LEU A 311 -79.96 48.13 -53.59
N THR A 312 -80.09 47.57 -52.40
CA THR A 312 -81.37 47.14 -51.82
C THR A 312 -82.27 48.35 -51.60
N SER A 313 -81.77 49.46 -51.06
CA SER A 313 -82.55 50.69 -50.90
C SER A 313 -82.92 51.35 -52.22
N LYS A 314 -82.07 51.26 -53.25
CA LYS A 314 -82.41 51.69 -54.61
C LYS A 314 -83.51 50.81 -55.22
N LEU A 315 -83.42 49.49 -55.03
CA LEU A 315 -84.41 48.54 -55.54
C LEU A 315 -85.78 48.79 -54.91
N THR A 316 -85.86 48.92 -53.58
CA THR A 316 -87.12 49.23 -52.90
C THR A 316 -87.72 50.56 -53.35
N ARG A 317 -86.89 51.55 -53.66
CA ARG A 317 -87.34 52.81 -54.25
C ARG A 317 -87.97 52.59 -55.62
N VAL A 318 -87.31 51.86 -56.52
CA VAL A 318 -87.84 51.56 -57.87
C VAL A 318 -89.12 50.73 -57.78
N GLU A 319 -89.18 49.74 -56.89
CA GLU A 319 -90.40 48.96 -56.64
C GLU A 319 -91.56 49.86 -56.21
N SER A 320 -91.31 50.83 -55.31
CA SER A 320 -92.34 51.80 -54.91
C SER A 320 -92.78 52.74 -56.05
N GLU A 321 -91.85 53.17 -56.90
CA GLU A 321 -92.15 53.98 -58.09
C GLU A 321 -92.97 53.18 -59.12
N MET A 322 -92.69 51.89 -59.27
CA MET A 322 -93.42 50.98 -60.17
C MET A 322 -94.87 50.77 -59.68
N VAL A 323 -95.07 50.55 -58.39
CA VAL A 323 -96.43 50.44 -57.81
C VAL A 323 -97.24 51.73 -58.06
N LEU A 324 -96.61 52.90 -57.91
CA LEU A 324 -97.26 54.18 -58.23
C LEU A 324 -97.61 54.29 -59.72
N ALA A 325 -96.75 53.79 -60.62
CA ALA A 325 -97.01 53.79 -62.06
C ALA A 325 -98.15 52.82 -62.45
N GLU A 326 -98.19 51.62 -61.85
CA GLU A 326 -99.29 50.66 -62.03
C GLU A 326 -100.62 51.23 -61.55
N GLN A 327 -100.63 51.97 -60.44
CA GLN A 327 -101.83 52.63 -59.95
C GLN A 327 -102.32 53.72 -60.90
N LYS A 328 -101.40 54.54 -61.43
CA LYS A 328 -101.72 55.51 -62.50
C LYS A 328 -102.27 54.84 -63.76
N ALA A 329 -101.72 53.69 -64.16
CA ALA A 329 -102.20 52.94 -65.32
C ALA A 329 -103.65 52.45 -65.11
N LYS A 330 -103.96 51.94 -63.92
CA LYS A 330 -105.34 51.58 -63.54
C LYS A 330 -106.29 52.77 -63.56
N ASP A 331 -105.85 53.94 -63.08
CA ASP A 331 -106.66 55.17 -63.12
C ASP A 331 -106.96 55.60 -64.57
N PHE A 332 -105.99 55.50 -65.47
CA PHE A 332 -106.20 55.75 -66.90
C PHE A 332 -107.18 54.75 -67.53
N GLU A 333 -107.15 53.49 -67.11
CA GLU A 333 -108.06 52.45 -67.60
C GLU A 333 -109.52 52.74 -67.21
N ILE A 334 -109.75 53.23 -65.99
CA ILE A 334 -111.07 53.69 -65.53
C ILE A 334 -111.57 54.89 -66.35
N LEU A 335 -110.69 55.85 -66.64
CA LEU A 335 -111.02 57.01 -67.48
C LEU A 335 -111.41 56.61 -68.90
N LEU A 336 -110.67 55.69 -69.52
CA LEU A 336 -111.00 55.14 -70.85
C LEU A 336 -112.33 54.39 -70.85
N GLY A 337 -112.67 53.71 -69.75
CA GLY A 337 -113.98 53.07 -69.56
C GLY A 337 -115.13 54.08 -69.59
N LYS A 338 -114.96 55.25 -68.94
CA LYS A 338 -115.96 56.34 -68.96
C LYS A 338 -116.16 56.92 -70.37
N GLU A 339 -115.09 57.21 -71.10
CA GLU A 339 -115.21 57.71 -72.48
C GLU A 339 -115.91 56.70 -73.41
N ARG A 340 -115.66 55.39 -73.24
CA ARG A 340 -116.39 54.36 -74.00
C ARG A 340 -117.88 54.37 -73.72
N ALA A 341 -118.28 54.52 -72.45
CA ALA A 341 -119.70 54.60 -72.07
C ALA A 341 -120.37 55.85 -72.65
N ASP A 342 -119.69 57.00 -72.64
CA ASP A 342 -120.18 58.24 -73.23
C ASP A 342 -120.39 58.10 -74.75
N LYS A 343 -119.45 57.42 -75.43
CA LYS A 343 -119.57 57.13 -76.87
C LYS A 343 -120.78 56.23 -77.19
N GLU A 344 -121.05 55.22 -76.37
CA GLU A 344 -122.23 54.35 -76.53
C GLU A 344 -123.54 55.11 -76.31
N ALA A 345 -123.60 55.99 -75.31
CA ALA A 345 -124.77 56.83 -75.05
C ALA A 345 -125.11 57.76 -76.24
N ILE A 346 -124.08 58.37 -76.86
CA ILE A 346 -124.25 59.20 -78.06
C ILE A 346 -124.78 58.36 -79.23
N SER A 347 -124.26 57.14 -79.41
CA SER A 347 -124.69 56.26 -80.50
C SER A 347 -126.15 55.80 -80.36
N ALA A 348 -126.63 55.60 -79.14
CA ALA A 348 -128.03 55.24 -78.86
C ALA A 348 -128.99 56.42 -79.16
N SER A 349 -128.60 57.65 -78.83
CA SER A 349 -129.38 58.86 -79.17
C SER A 349 -129.55 59.05 -80.67
N TYR A 350 -128.51 58.76 -81.46
CA TYR A 350 -128.57 58.83 -82.92
C TYR A 350 -129.53 57.80 -83.54
N ARG A 351 -129.60 56.58 -82.98
CA ARG A 351 -130.53 55.54 -83.47
C ARG A 351 -131.99 55.92 -83.25
N ALA A 352 -132.32 56.58 -82.14
CA ALA A 352 -133.69 57.01 -81.85
C ALA A 352 -134.20 58.07 -82.87
N LYS A 353 -133.36 59.05 -83.23
CA LYS A 353 -133.71 60.10 -84.21
C LYS A 353 -133.90 59.54 -85.63
N LEU A 354 -133.20 58.46 -85.98
CA LEU A 354 -133.31 57.82 -87.30
C LEU A 354 -134.66 57.07 -87.48
N GLN A 355 -135.28 56.63 -86.39
CA GLN A 355 -136.54 55.88 -86.43
C GLN A 355 -137.76 56.80 -86.59
N GLU A 356 -137.68 58.02 -86.06
CA GLU A 356 -138.71 59.06 -86.21
C GLU A 356 -138.76 59.60 -87.65
N ALA A 357 -137.60 59.73 -88.31
CA ALA A 357 -137.50 60.12 -89.72
C ALA A 357 -138.11 59.09 -90.69
N LYS A 358 -138.14 57.80 -90.32
CA LYS A 358 -138.70 56.73 -91.17
C LYS A 358 -140.23 56.72 -91.21
N GLN A 359 -140.92 57.23 -90.19
CA GLN A 359 -142.39 57.30 -90.17
C GLN A 359 -142.95 58.51 -90.95
N LEU A 360 -142.15 59.55 -91.14
CA LEU A 360 -142.50 60.70 -91.97
C LEU A 360 -142.32 60.42 -93.48
N HIS A 361 -141.45 59.47 -93.83
CA HIS A 361 -141.14 59.11 -95.22
C HIS A 361 -142.28 58.34 -95.91
N THR A 362 -142.99 57.48 -95.19
CA THR A 362 -144.15 56.70 -95.68
C THR A 362 -145.37 57.54 -96.04
N SER A 363 -145.42 58.81 -95.64
CA SER A 363 -146.51 59.76 -95.94
C SER A 363 -146.27 60.53 -97.26
N LEU A 364 -145.02 60.64 -97.70
CA LEU A 364 -144.59 61.43 -98.87
C LEU A 364 -144.45 60.61 -100.17
N GLU A 365 -144.40 59.28 -100.09
CA GLU A 365 -144.16 58.36 -101.22
C GLU A 365 -145.40 57.96 -102.06
N SER A 366 -146.64 58.35 -101.71
CA SER A 366 -147.82 58.03 -102.55
C SER A 366 -148.23 59.12 -103.55
N LYS A 367 -147.59 60.30 -103.54
CA LYS A 367 -147.90 61.43 -104.46
C LYS A 367 -146.81 61.79 -105.47
N LEU A 368 -145.66 61.13 -105.40
CA LEU A 368 -144.66 61.07 -106.48
C LEU A 368 -144.37 59.57 -106.68
N SER A 369 -145.30 58.77 -107.20
CA SER A 369 -145.87 58.90 -108.55
C SER A 369 -144.79 59.25 -109.57
N ALA A 370 -144.24 58.19 -110.14
CA ALA A 370 -144.10 58.05 -111.59
C ALA A 370 -143.15 59.03 -112.27
N GLU A 371 -141.89 58.57 -112.39
CA GLU A 371 -140.77 59.08 -113.22
C GLU A 371 -139.61 59.49 -112.32
N LEU A 372 -138.83 58.56 -111.78
CA LEU A 372 -137.75 57.96 -112.56
C LEU A 372 -137.41 56.57 -112.02
N ALA A 373 -138.31 55.63 -112.29
CA ALA A 373 -137.93 54.25 -112.57
C ALA A 373 -137.34 54.20 -114.00
N ASP A 374 -136.30 53.36 -114.19
CA ASP A 374 -135.51 53.15 -115.42
C ASP A 374 -134.68 54.37 -115.87
N ILE A 375 -133.38 54.47 -115.65
CA ILE A 375 -132.35 53.42 -115.70
C ILE A 375 -131.53 53.50 -114.42
N THR A 376 -131.88 52.61 -113.52
CA THR A 376 -130.96 51.57 -113.07
C THR A 376 -129.56 52.06 -112.69
N GLU A 377 -129.31 52.29 -111.41
CA GLU A 377 -129.33 51.21 -110.43
C GLU A 377 -128.54 50.01 -110.94
N LYS A 378 -127.24 50.07 -110.62
CA LYS A 378 -126.56 49.06 -109.83
C LYS A 378 -126.45 47.66 -110.42
N HIS A 379 -125.50 47.01 -109.77
CA HIS A 379 -125.67 45.66 -109.28
C HIS A 379 -125.13 44.61 -110.24
N ASN A 380 -123.82 44.38 -110.14
CA ASN A 380 -123.28 43.36 -109.24
C ASN A 380 -121.74 43.37 -109.38
N ASP A 381 -120.90 43.14 -108.39
CA ASP A 381 -121.09 42.67 -107.04
C ASP A 381 -119.79 42.80 -106.26
N CYS A 382 -119.93 42.71 -104.93
CA CYS A 382 -118.90 42.59 -103.92
C CYS A 382 -118.10 43.87 -103.60
N MET A 383 -118.43 44.51 -102.47
CA MET A 383 -117.90 44.14 -101.14
C MET A 383 -116.39 44.38 -101.12
N ILE A 384 -115.77 45.12 -100.23
CA ILE A 384 -116.05 45.52 -98.85
C ILE A 384 -114.69 46.14 -98.43
N GLU A 385 -114.68 47.07 -97.47
CA GLU A 385 -113.61 47.17 -96.46
C GLU A 385 -112.16 46.94 -96.94
N VAL A 386 -111.40 47.99 -97.25
CA VAL A 386 -109.90 47.97 -97.12
C VAL A 386 -109.21 49.31 -97.39
N ILE A 387 -109.83 50.31 -98.05
CA ILE A 387 -109.03 51.38 -98.67
C ILE A 387 -108.74 52.60 -97.76
N GLU A 388 -109.50 52.86 -96.70
CA GLU A 388 -109.20 54.01 -95.81
C GLU A 388 -108.26 53.69 -94.63
N LEU A 389 -107.94 52.40 -94.37
CA LEU A 389 -106.90 52.00 -93.41
C LEU A 389 -105.48 51.96 -94.00
N ARG A 390 -105.31 52.21 -95.31
CA ARG A 390 -104.01 52.12 -96.00
C ARG A 390 -103.16 53.40 -95.96
N LYS A 391 -103.71 54.55 -95.58
CA LYS A 391 -102.95 55.83 -95.53
C LYS A 391 -102.26 56.13 -94.21
N THR A 392 -102.73 55.60 -93.07
CA THR A 392 -102.07 55.77 -91.75
C THR A 392 -101.07 54.65 -91.43
N SER A 393 -101.26 53.45 -92.00
CA SER A 393 -100.32 52.31 -91.86
C SER A 393 -98.98 52.52 -92.61
N CYS A 394 -98.97 53.32 -93.69
CA CYS A 394 -97.76 53.56 -94.49
C CYS A 394 -96.69 54.40 -93.76
N ASN A 395 -97.11 55.34 -92.89
CA ASN A 395 -96.17 56.17 -92.11
C ASN A 395 -95.66 55.47 -90.84
N GLN A 396 -96.47 54.62 -90.20
CA GLN A 396 -96.04 53.82 -89.04
C GLN A 396 -95.10 52.67 -89.44
N ASN A 397 -95.26 52.08 -90.63
CA ASN A 397 -94.33 51.06 -91.14
C ASN A 397 -92.95 51.59 -91.54
N LYS A 398 -92.81 52.89 -91.86
CA LYS A 398 -91.50 53.52 -92.08
C LYS A 398 -90.71 53.70 -90.78
N GLN A 399 -91.35 54.22 -89.72
CA GLN A 399 -90.71 54.34 -88.40
C GLN A 399 -90.40 52.97 -87.76
N ILE A 400 -91.22 51.95 -87.98
CA ILE A 400 -90.93 50.58 -87.51
C ILE A 400 -89.75 49.96 -88.26
N ASN A 401 -89.55 50.25 -89.54
CA ASN A 401 -88.41 49.74 -90.30
C ASN A 401 -87.10 50.47 -89.94
N GLU A 402 -87.14 51.78 -89.70
CA GLU A 402 -85.99 52.56 -89.21
C GLU A 402 -85.55 52.10 -87.81
N LEU A 403 -86.49 51.90 -86.88
CA LEU A 403 -86.18 51.36 -85.54
C LEU A 403 -85.74 49.88 -85.57
N LYS A 404 -86.20 49.08 -86.56
CA LYS A 404 -85.72 47.71 -86.76
C LYS A 404 -84.29 47.67 -87.31
N GLU A 405 -83.91 48.60 -88.19
CA GLU A 405 -82.53 48.73 -88.67
C GLU A 405 -81.58 49.21 -87.56
N GLU A 406 -82.02 50.13 -86.70
CA GLU A 406 -81.25 50.55 -85.51
C GLU A 406 -81.07 49.41 -84.50
N ILE A 407 -82.14 48.67 -84.17
CA ILE A 407 -82.07 47.49 -83.30
C ILE A 407 -81.19 46.40 -83.92
N ALA A 408 -81.26 46.18 -85.24
CA ALA A 408 -80.40 45.22 -85.92
C ALA A 408 -78.92 45.65 -85.88
N SER A 409 -78.61 46.94 -86.00
CA SER A 409 -77.25 47.47 -85.88
C SER A 409 -76.70 47.33 -84.45
N LEU A 410 -77.49 47.70 -83.43
CA LEU A 410 -77.10 47.57 -82.02
C LEU A 410 -76.99 46.11 -81.57
N GLN A 411 -77.81 45.21 -82.13
CA GLN A 411 -77.68 43.77 -81.93
C GLN A 411 -76.44 43.19 -82.63
N ALA A 412 -76.07 43.71 -83.80
CA ALA A 412 -74.84 43.32 -84.48
C ALA A 412 -73.59 43.78 -83.70
N ASP A 413 -73.59 45.02 -83.19
CA ASP A 413 -72.51 45.59 -82.39
C ASP A 413 -72.36 44.88 -81.03
N SER A 414 -73.47 44.56 -80.36
CA SER A 414 -73.47 43.78 -79.12
C SER A 414 -72.94 42.34 -79.34
N ARG A 415 -73.30 41.70 -80.46
CA ARG A 415 -72.75 40.37 -80.84
C ARG A 415 -71.26 40.44 -81.18
N ALA A 416 -70.80 41.50 -81.85
CA ALA A 416 -69.37 41.71 -82.14
C ALA A 416 -68.56 41.97 -80.87
N ALA A 417 -69.08 42.75 -79.92
CA ALA A 417 -68.49 42.99 -78.61
C ALA A 417 -68.45 41.71 -77.76
N ALA A 418 -69.51 40.90 -77.78
CA ALA A 418 -69.55 39.60 -77.11
C ALA A 418 -68.52 38.62 -77.69
N SER A 419 -68.40 38.56 -79.03
CA SER A 419 -67.41 37.73 -79.74
C SER A 419 -65.98 38.10 -79.38
N THR A 420 -65.65 39.40 -79.38
CA THR A 420 -64.30 39.89 -79.03
C THR A 420 -63.96 39.69 -77.55
N HIS A 421 -64.92 39.82 -76.64
CA HIS A 421 -64.74 39.45 -75.23
C HIS A 421 -64.53 37.95 -75.04
N GLN A 422 -65.28 37.11 -75.77
CA GLN A 422 -65.13 35.66 -75.70
C GLN A 422 -63.77 35.19 -76.23
N GLU A 423 -63.23 35.84 -77.27
CA GLU A 423 -61.85 35.60 -77.74
C GLU A 423 -60.79 36.04 -76.72
N ARG A 424 -60.95 37.19 -76.06
CA ARG A 424 -60.02 37.64 -75.00
C ARG A 424 -60.01 36.67 -73.83
N VAL A 425 -61.17 36.20 -73.37
CA VAL A 425 -61.26 35.22 -72.28
C VAL A 425 -60.60 33.89 -72.67
N LYS A 426 -60.83 33.40 -73.90
CA LYS A 426 -60.15 32.19 -74.41
C LYS A 426 -58.63 32.36 -74.45
N LYS A 427 -58.14 33.54 -74.84
CA LYS A 427 -56.69 33.84 -74.90
C LYS A 427 -56.06 33.91 -73.51
N GLU A 428 -56.74 34.52 -72.53
CA GLU A 428 -56.34 34.52 -71.12
C GLU A 428 -56.37 33.11 -70.50
N GLN A 429 -57.43 32.33 -70.76
CA GLN A 429 -57.52 30.93 -70.31
C GLN A 429 -56.41 30.06 -70.89
N LEU A 430 -56.04 30.25 -72.16
CA LEU A 430 -54.93 29.55 -72.80
C LEU A 430 -53.59 29.89 -72.13
N LYS A 431 -53.34 31.18 -71.85
CA LYS A 431 -52.13 31.63 -71.14
C LYS A 431 -52.05 31.05 -69.73
N HIS A 432 -53.14 31.09 -68.96
CA HIS A 432 -53.19 30.49 -67.63
C HIS A 432 -52.98 28.97 -67.67
N SER A 433 -53.59 28.28 -68.65
CA SER A 433 -53.40 26.84 -68.85
C SER A 433 -51.94 26.47 -69.19
N GLN A 434 -51.24 27.31 -69.96
CA GLN A 434 -49.82 27.15 -70.26
C GLN A 434 -48.95 27.41 -69.02
N ALA A 435 -49.20 28.50 -68.28
CA ALA A 435 -48.45 28.82 -67.06
C ALA A 435 -48.60 27.72 -65.98
N ILE A 436 -49.80 27.16 -65.82
CA ILE A 436 -50.03 26.03 -64.89
C ILE A 436 -49.25 24.78 -65.34
N ARG A 437 -49.21 24.50 -66.66
CA ARG A 437 -48.43 23.38 -67.20
C ARG A 437 -46.93 23.55 -66.98
N GLU A 438 -46.41 24.74 -67.21
CA GLU A 438 -44.99 25.05 -66.96
C GLU A 438 -44.63 24.94 -65.48
N LEU A 439 -45.48 25.46 -64.59
CA LEU A 439 -45.27 25.35 -63.14
C LEU A 439 -45.31 23.89 -62.66
N ASN A 440 -46.23 23.08 -63.19
CA ASN A 440 -46.33 21.66 -62.85
C ASN A 440 -45.11 20.88 -63.35
N LEU A 441 -44.65 21.14 -64.58
CA LEU A 441 -43.44 20.52 -65.12
C LEU A 441 -42.19 20.87 -64.29
N GLN A 442 -42.12 22.10 -63.78
CA GLN A 442 -41.01 22.51 -62.91
C GLN A 442 -41.07 21.81 -61.55
N LYS A 443 -42.25 21.67 -60.95
CA LYS A 443 -42.43 20.89 -59.72
C LYS A 443 -42.10 19.42 -59.89
N GLU A 444 -42.47 18.81 -61.01
CA GLU A 444 -42.11 17.41 -61.31
C GLU A 444 -40.59 17.22 -61.35
N LYS A 445 -39.86 18.14 -61.99
CA LYS A 445 -38.38 18.13 -62.00
C LYS A 445 -37.76 18.30 -60.61
N GLU A 446 -38.29 19.20 -59.79
CA GLU A 446 -37.82 19.38 -58.41
C GLU A 446 -38.05 18.13 -57.56
N VAL A 447 -39.22 17.48 -57.69
CA VAL A 447 -39.53 16.23 -57.00
C VAL A 447 -38.60 15.10 -57.45
N GLU A 448 -38.34 14.99 -58.75
CA GLU A 448 -37.44 13.98 -59.32
C GLU A 448 -35.99 14.20 -58.84
N GLN A 449 -35.55 15.45 -58.73
CA GLN A 449 -34.23 15.79 -58.19
C GLN A 449 -34.10 15.42 -56.71
N VAL A 450 -35.11 15.75 -55.89
CA VAL A 450 -35.13 15.37 -54.46
C VAL A 450 -35.12 13.85 -54.27
N LEU A 451 -35.86 13.11 -55.11
CA LEU A 451 -35.87 11.64 -55.09
C LEU A 451 -34.50 11.05 -55.42
N ASN A 452 -33.80 11.61 -56.42
CA ASN A 452 -32.44 11.19 -56.75
C ASN A 452 -31.44 11.48 -55.63
N ASP A 453 -31.50 12.66 -55.03
CA ASP A 453 -30.64 13.02 -53.89
C ASP A 453 -30.90 12.11 -52.68
N GLN A 454 -32.17 11.79 -52.41
CA GLN A 454 -32.55 10.84 -51.36
C GLN A 454 -32.00 9.44 -51.64
N SER A 455 -32.06 8.96 -52.88
CA SER A 455 -31.51 7.66 -53.28
C SER A 455 -29.99 7.58 -53.09
N LEU A 456 -29.26 8.64 -53.44
CA LEU A 456 -27.80 8.72 -53.26
C LEU A 456 -27.40 8.71 -51.77
N ILE A 457 -28.13 9.46 -50.94
CA ILE A 457 -27.91 9.47 -49.48
C ILE A 457 -28.19 8.08 -48.90
N GLU A 458 -29.29 7.44 -49.30
CA GLU A 458 -29.66 6.11 -48.82
C GLU A 458 -28.62 5.06 -49.21
N ALA A 459 -28.09 5.12 -50.44
CA ALA A 459 -27.01 4.24 -50.89
C ALA A 459 -25.71 4.45 -50.08
N SER A 460 -25.36 5.70 -49.79
CA SER A 460 -24.20 6.03 -48.95
C SER A 460 -24.34 5.50 -47.52
N LEU A 461 -25.52 5.69 -46.92
CA LEU A 461 -25.82 5.18 -45.58
C LEU A 461 -25.78 3.65 -45.53
N ARG A 462 -26.37 2.97 -46.52
CA ARG A 462 -26.31 1.50 -46.63
C ARG A 462 -24.87 0.99 -46.70
N LYS A 463 -24.01 1.66 -47.46
CA LYS A 463 -22.58 1.32 -47.54
C LYS A 463 -21.86 1.54 -46.21
N HIS A 464 -22.20 2.60 -45.48
CA HIS A 464 -21.62 2.86 -44.17
C HIS A 464 -22.06 1.81 -43.14
N ILE A 465 -23.36 1.46 -43.11
CA ILE A 465 -23.92 0.41 -42.25
C ILE A 465 -23.21 -0.92 -42.52
N ALA A 466 -23.08 -1.33 -43.79
CA ALA A 466 -22.40 -2.57 -44.15
C ALA A 466 -20.95 -2.62 -43.64
N LYS A 467 -20.22 -1.50 -43.73
CA LYS A 467 -18.84 -1.41 -43.22
C LYS A 467 -18.77 -1.53 -41.70
N VAL A 468 -19.71 -0.91 -40.98
CA VAL A 468 -19.78 -1.02 -39.52
C VAL A 468 -20.16 -2.43 -39.08
N GLU A 469 -21.07 -3.10 -39.81
CA GLU A 469 -21.44 -4.49 -39.54
C GLU A 469 -20.27 -5.46 -39.78
N GLU A 470 -19.45 -5.22 -40.80
CA GLU A 470 -18.22 -5.99 -41.05
C GLU A 470 -17.22 -5.82 -39.90
N GLN A 471 -16.93 -4.57 -39.50
CA GLN A 471 -16.05 -4.28 -38.37
C GLN A 471 -16.54 -4.88 -37.06
N LYS A 472 -17.86 -4.88 -36.83
CA LYS A 472 -18.47 -5.53 -35.68
C LYS A 472 -18.22 -7.03 -35.70
N ARG A 473 -18.40 -7.68 -36.85
CA ARG A 473 -18.21 -9.12 -37.01
C ARG A 473 -16.75 -9.52 -36.74
N ASP A 474 -15.80 -8.75 -37.25
CA ASP A 474 -14.37 -8.98 -37.01
C ASP A 474 -14.01 -8.87 -35.51
N ALA A 475 -14.56 -7.85 -34.84
CA ALA A 475 -14.36 -7.66 -33.41
C ALA A 475 -14.99 -8.81 -32.58
N GLU A 476 -16.17 -9.28 -32.96
CA GLU A 476 -16.83 -10.42 -32.30
C GLU A 476 -16.05 -11.73 -32.49
N GLU A 477 -15.41 -11.92 -33.64
CA GLU A 477 -14.55 -13.07 -33.90
C GLU A 477 -13.27 -13.03 -33.06
N GLU A 478 -12.60 -11.86 -32.97
CA GLU A 478 -11.42 -11.69 -32.11
C GLU A 478 -11.75 -11.88 -30.63
N ILE A 479 -12.90 -11.36 -30.16
CA ILE A 479 -13.38 -11.62 -28.80
C ILE A 479 -13.60 -13.12 -28.57
N SER A 480 -14.13 -13.84 -29.56
CA SER A 480 -14.37 -15.28 -29.46
C SER A 480 -13.05 -16.08 -29.39
N LYS A 481 -12.04 -15.70 -30.19
CA LYS A 481 -10.69 -16.28 -30.14
C LYS A 481 -10.01 -16.04 -28.79
N LEU A 482 -10.06 -14.79 -28.30
CA LEU A 482 -9.49 -14.43 -27.00
C LEU A 482 -10.17 -15.17 -25.85
N LYS A 483 -11.51 -15.32 -25.88
CA LYS A 483 -12.23 -16.12 -24.89
C LYS A 483 -11.80 -17.59 -24.90
N ALA A 484 -11.63 -18.19 -26.08
CA ALA A 484 -11.16 -19.57 -26.20
C ALA A 484 -9.75 -19.74 -25.62
N LEU A 485 -8.82 -18.83 -25.94
CA LEU A 485 -7.46 -18.84 -25.39
C LEU A 485 -7.46 -18.72 -23.86
N LEU A 486 -8.25 -17.79 -23.32
CA LEU A 486 -8.34 -17.56 -21.88
C LEU A 486 -8.89 -18.79 -21.14
N ILE A 487 -9.86 -19.50 -21.72
CA ILE A 487 -10.36 -20.76 -21.17
C ILE A 487 -9.25 -21.83 -21.17
N THR A 488 -8.49 -21.95 -22.26
CA THR A 488 -7.40 -22.94 -22.33
C THR A 488 -6.27 -22.67 -21.34
N GLU A 489 -5.89 -21.40 -21.14
CA GLU A 489 -4.90 -21.03 -20.13
C GLU A 489 -5.41 -21.28 -18.72
N ARG A 490 -6.71 -21.01 -18.46
CA ARG A 490 -7.32 -21.31 -17.16
C ARG A 490 -7.28 -22.80 -16.84
N ILE A 491 -7.59 -23.66 -17.82
CA ILE A 491 -7.53 -25.12 -17.64
C ILE A 491 -6.10 -25.57 -17.32
N LYS A 492 -5.09 -25.07 -18.05
CA LYS A 492 -3.68 -25.39 -17.78
C LYS A 492 -3.26 -24.95 -16.38
N ALA A 493 -3.62 -23.74 -15.97
CA ALA A 493 -3.32 -23.23 -14.64
C ALA A 493 -4.02 -24.05 -13.54
N GLU A 494 -5.27 -24.46 -13.75
CA GLU A 494 -6.00 -25.35 -12.84
C GLU A 494 -5.35 -26.74 -12.73
N GLU A 495 -4.85 -27.29 -13.83
CA GLU A 495 -4.11 -28.57 -13.85
C GLU A 495 -2.77 -28.47 -13.10
N GLU A 496 -1.97 -27.44 -13.34
CA GLU A 496 -0.71 -27.20 -12.63
C GLU A 496 -0.95 -27.00 -11.12
N LEU A 497 -2.02 -26.29 -10.76
CA LEU A 497 -2.41 -26.08 -9.37
C LEU A 497 -2.87 -27.40 -8.72
N SER A 498 -3.57 -28.26 -9.45
CA SER A 498 -3.95 -29.59 -8.99
C SER A 498 -2.71 -30.47 -8.74
N GLN A 499 -1.75 -30.49 -9.66
CA GLN A 499 -0.51 -31.25 -9.53
C GLN A 499 0.35 -30.78 -8.34
N THR A 500 0.50 -29.47 -8.17
CA THR A 500 1.24 -28.91 -7.03
C THR A 500 0.57 -29.21 -5.69
N ARG A 501 -0.76 -29.15 -5.62
CA ARG A 501 -1.52 -29.57 -4.42
C ARG A 501 -1.31 -31.05 -4.11
N GLN A 502 -1.34 -31.92 -5.12
CA GLN A 502 -1.12 -33.35 -4.93
C GLN A 502 0.30 -33.64 -4.42
N LYS A 503 1.31 -32.96 -4.98
CA LYS A 503 2.70 -33.08 -4.54
C LYS A 503 2.90 -32.58 -3.10
N LEU A 504 2.32 -31.43 -2.76
CA LEU A 504 2.37 -30.91 -1.40
C LEU A 504 1.73 -31.89 -0.41
N LYS A 505 0.59 -32.50 -0.79
CA LYS A 505 -0.07 -33.51 0.03
C LYS A 505 0.82 -34.73 0.25
N SER A 506 1.47 -35.26 -0.79
CA SER A 506 2.38 -36.41 -0.64
C SER A 506 3.59 -36.07 0.24
N ASP A 507 4.15 -34.87 0.10
CA ASP A 507 5.30 -34.44 0.90
C ASP A 507 4.92 -34.26 2.38
N MET A 508 3.72 -33.73 2.64
CA MET A 508 3.16 -33.64 4.00
C MET A 508 2.92 -35.02 4.60
N ASP A 509 2.30 -35.93 3.85
CA ASP A 509 2.03 -37.30 4.31
C ASP A 509 3.34 -38.05 4.62
N PHE A 510 4.37 -37.86 3.79
CA PHE A 510 5.71 -38.40 4.03
C PHE A 510 6.35 -37.80 5.30
N HIS A 511 6.25 -36.48 5.49
CA HIS A 511 6.79 -35.83 6.67
C HIS A 511 6.08 -36.29 7.96
N ILE A 512 4.76 -36.45 7.92
CA ILE A 512 3.98 -36.98 9.04
C ILE A 512 4.46 -38.39 9.39
N HIS A 513 4.56 -39.30 8.42
CA HIS A 513 5.07 -40.66 8.66
C HIS A 513 6.49 -40.65 9.24
N HIS A 514 7.38 -39.83 8.70
CA HIS A 514 8.75 -39.70 9.21
C HIS A 514 8.77 -39.19 10.67
N MET A 515 7.91 -38.23 11.02
CA MET A 515 7.80 -37.72 12.38
C MET A 515 7.17 -38.74 13.33
N GLU A 516 6.19 -39.52 12.88
CA GLU A 516 5.61 -40.63 13.64
C GLU A 516 6.67 -41.71 13.95
N ASP A 517 7.50 -42.08 12.98
CA ASP A 517 8.57 -43.05 13.20
C ASP A 517 9.65 -42.51 14.14
N LYS A 518 10.00 -41.23 14.03
CA LYS A 518 10.90 -40.57 14.97
C LYS A 518 10.31 -40.53 16.39
N LEU A 519 9.00 -40.31 16.52
CA LEU A 519 8.30 -40.39 17.80
C LEU A 519 8.32 -41.79 18.39
N LYS A 520 8.14 -42.84 17.58
CA LYS A 520 8.26 -44.24 18.05
C LYS A 520 9.66 -44.54 18.57
N LEU A 521 10.70 -44.11 17.84
CA LEU A 521 12.09 -44.29 18.29
C LEU A 521 12.37 -43.55 19.60
N LEU A 522 11.87 -42.33 19.75
CA LEU A 522 12.02 -41.57 21.01
C LEU A 522 11.26 -42.23 22.17
N HIS A 523 10.08 -42.81 21.92
CA HIS A 523 9.36 -43.56 22.95
C HIS A 523 10.16 -44.79 23.39
N SER A 524 10.68 -45.59 22.44
CA SER A 524 11.53 -46.74 22.77
C SER A 524 12.76 -46.33 23.59
N ALA A 525 13.47 -45.27 23.18
CA ALA A 525 14.63 -44.78 23.92
C ALA A 525 14.25 -44.28 25.32
N LYS A 526 13.08 -43.64 25.47
CA LYS A 526 12.57 -43.23 26.78
C LYS A 526 12.30 -44.45 27.67
N ASP A 527 11.67 -45.49 27.13
CA ASP A 527 11.36 -46.71 27.86
C ASP A 527 12.65 -47.42 28.31
N ASP A 528 13.67 -47.49 27.45
CA ASP A 528 14.99 -48.03 27.77
C ASP A 528 15.66 -47.25 28.92
N VAL A 529 15.65 -45.92 28.86
CA VAL A 529 16.19 -45.06 29.93
C VAL A 529 15.42 -45.26 31.23
N GLN A 530 14.10 -45.37 31.16
CA GLN A 530 13.26 -45.59 32.33
C GLN A 530 13.52 -46.97 32.95
N GLN A 531 13.74 -47.99 32.14
CA GLN A 531 14.16 -49.32 32.60
C GLN A 531 15.52 -49.24 33.31
N VAL A 532 16.52 -48.59 32.71
CA VAL A 532 17.84 -48.41 33.34
C VAL A 532 17.73 -47.67 34.68
N ASN A 533 16.94 -46.59 34.74
CA ASN A 533 16.71 -45.85 35.98
C ASN A 533 16.06 -46.72 37.06
N SER A 534 15.08 -47.57 36.69
CA SER A 534 14.46 -48.48 37.65
C SER A 534 15.45 -49.52 38.20
N GLN A 535 16.34 -50.05 37.36
CA GLN A 535 17.40 -50.98 37.77
C GLN A 535 18.42 -50.30 38.68
N GLN A 536 18.82 -49.07 38.36
CA GLN A 536 19.71 -48.27 39.21
C GLN A 536 19.07 -47.98 40.57
N ALA A 537 17.79 -47.62 40.61
CA ALA A 537 17.06 -47.40 41.86
C ALA A 537 17.01 -48.66 42.74
N CYS A 538 16.78 -49.84 42.13
CA CYS A 538 16.84 -51.12 42.84
C CYS A 538 18.23 -51.37 43.44
N THR A 539 19.28 -51.17 42.65
CA THR A 539 20.68 -51.34 43.08
C THR A 539 21.04 -50.38 44.21
N ILE A 540 20.59 -49.12 44.15
CA ILE A 540 20.80 -48.13 45.21
C ILE A 540 20.11 -48.58 46.50
N SER A 541 18.89 -49.09 46.42
CA SER A 541 18.15 -49.63 47.58
C SER A 541 18.89 -50.81 48.22
N GLU A 542 19.40 -51.75 47.41
CA GLU A 542 20.22 -52.87 47.89
C GLU A 542 21.51 -52.40 48.57
N LEU A 543 22.21 -51.42 47.98
CA LEU A 543 23.40 -50.84 48.59
C LEU A 543 23.08 -50.08 49.89
N GLN A 544 21.95 -49.38 49.95
CA GLN A 544 21.49 -48.69 51.16
C GLN A 544 21.17 -49.68 52.29
N THR A 545 20.46 -50.77 52.01
CA THR A 545 20.17 -51.81 53.01
C THR A 545 21.46 -52.47 53.52
N LYS A 546 22.42 -52.75 52.63
CA LYS A 546 23.73 -53.28 52.99
C LYS A 546 24.54 -52.28 53.83
N ASN A 547 24.52 -51.01 53.47
CA ASN A 547 25.18 -49.95 54.23
C ASN A 547 24.58 -49.79 55.64
N ASN A 548 23.25 -49.87 55.76
CA ASN A 548 22.57 -49.84 57.05
C ASN A 548 22.95 -51.04 57.92
N SER A 549 23.02 -52.24 57.34
CA SER A 549 23.48 -53.46 58.04
C SER A 549 24.93 -53.33 58.53
N LEU A 550 25.83 -52.82 57.68
CA LEU A 550 27.22 -52.56 58.06
C LEU A 550 27.32 -51.51 59.16
N THR A 551 26.52 -50.44 59.10
CA THR A 551 26.47 -49.39 60.12
C THR A 551 26.01 -49.97 61.47
N MET A 552 24.97 -50.80 61.48
CA MET A 552 24.55 -51.53 62.69
C MET A 552 25.65 -52.45 63.23
N GLY A 553 26.41 -53.11 62.34
CA GLY A 553 27.57 -53.91 62.73
C GLY A 553 28.68 -53.08 63.38
N VAL A 554 28.99 -51.91 62.82
CA VAL A 554 29.95 -50.95 63.38
C VAL A 554 29.49 -50.46 64.75
N ASP A 555 28.20 -50.12 64.91
CA ASP A 555 27.68 -49.66 66.19
C ASP A 555 27.68 -50.78 67.25
N ASN A 556 27.43 -52.02 66.86
CA ASN A 556 27.54 -53.15 67.77
C ASN A 556 29.00 -53.38 68.22
N LEU A 557 29.96 -53.29 67.29
CA LEU A 557 31.39 -53.36 67.61
C LEU A 557 31.82 -52.20 68.53
N LYS A 558 31.33 -50.98 68.30
CA LYS A 558 31.57 -49.84 69.21
C LYS A 558 31.06 -50.13 70.62
N ARG A 559 29.84 -50.65 70.78
CA ARG A 559 29.31 -51.03 72.11
C ARG A 559 30.14 -52.12 72.77
N GLN A 560 30.63 -53.11 72.01
CA GLN A 560 31.53 -54.14 72.54
C GLN A 560 32.87 -53.53 72.99
N ILE A 561 33.44 -52.61 72.22
CA ILE A 561 34.65 -51.89 72.61
C ILE A 561 34.42 -51.09 73.89
N GLU A 562 33.31 -50.35 73.99
CA GLU A 562 32.95 -49.60 75.19
C GLU A 562 32.78 -50.51 76.42
N SER A 563 32.11 -51.66 76.26
CA SER A 563 31.95 -52.65 77.34
C SER A 563 33.30 -53.23 77.78
N LEU A 564 34.19 -53.56 76.82
CA LEU A 564 35.54 -54.02 77.12
C LEU A 564 36.38 -52.93 77.79
N GLN A 565 36.27 -51.67 77.35
CA GLN A 565 36.93 -50.53 77.98
C GLN A 565 36.45 -50.32 79.42
N GLN A 566 35.14 -50.45 79.69
CA GLN A 566 34.60 -50.41 81.05
C GLN A 566 35.10 -51.59 81.89
N GLY A 567 35.17 -52.80 81.32
CA GLY A 567 35.73 -53.96 82.01
C GLY A 567 37.23 -53.81 82.32
N ILE A 568 37.99 -53.23 81.41
CA ILE A 568 39.41 -52.89 81.63
C ILE A 568 39.55 -51.81 82.72
N ALA A 569 38.71 -50.77 82.69
CA ALA A 569 38.70 -49.73 83.71
C ALA A 569 38.35 -50.29 85.10
N ALA A 570 37.36 -51.18 85.19
CA ALA A 570 37.00 -51.88 86.41
C ALA A 570 38.16 -52.73 86.94
N LYS A 571 38.85 -53.48 86.06
CA LYS A 571 40.05 -54.23 86.46
C LYS A 571 41.20 -53.33 86.90
N TYR A 572 41.40 -52.18 86.27
CA TYR A 572 42.40 -51.21 86.73
C TYR A 572 42.03 -50.64 88.11
N GLN A 573 40.74 -50.38 88.36
CA GLN A 573 40.25 -49.97 89.68
C GLN A 573 40.46 -51.06 90.73
N ASP A 574 40.20 -52.33 90.40
CA ASP A 574 40.45 -53.47 91.30
C ASP A 574 41.95 -53.62 91.60
N ILE A 575 42.81 -53.46 90.58
CA ILE A 575 44.27 -53.47 90.77
C ILE A 575 44.69 -52.31 91.68
N ASP A 576 44.14 -51.11 91.49
CA ASP A 576 44.52 -49.95 92.31
C ASP A 576 44.01 -50.09 93.75
N ASN A 577 42.80 -50.64 93.94
CA ASN A 577 42.26 -51.02 95.25
C ASN A 577 43.15 -52.05 95.94
N ALA A 578 43.55 -53.13 95.24
CA ALA A 578 44.47 -54.14 95.76
C ALA A 578 45.85 -53.56 96.06
N LYS A 579 46.35 -52.62 95.24
CA LYS A 579 47.61 -51.92 95.46
C LYS A 579 47.53 -50.99 96.67
N GLN A 580 46.37 -50.38 96.90
CA GLN A 580 46.09 -49.55 98.06
C GLN A 580 45.97 -50.39 99.33
N GLU A 581 45.36 -51.58 99.24
CA GLU A 581 45.27 -52.57 100.32
C GLU A 581 46.65 -53.16 100.68
N VAL A 582 47.48 -53.46 99.67
CA VAL A 582 48.88 -53.86 99.90
C VAL A 582 49.66 -52.69 100.52
N ARG A 583 49.45 -51.45 100.09
CA ARG A 583 50.08 -50.27 100.72
C ARG A 583 49.67 -50.08 102.16
N THR A 584 48.39 -50.26 102.51
CA THR A 584 47.92 -50.15 103.90
C THR A 584 48.51 -51.28 104.75
N GLN A 585 48.50 -52.52 104.27
CA GLN A 585 49.15 -53.65 104.95
C GLN A 585 50.67 -53.45 105.11
N MET A 586 51.35 -52.90 104.09
CA MET A 586 52.78 -52.58 104.20
C MET A 586 53.03 -51.43 105.19
N SER A 587 52.15 -50.42 105.23
CA SER A 587 52.24 -49.31 106.18
C SER A 587 51.98 -49.75 107.62
N GLU A 588 51.07 -50.71 107.84
CA GLU A 588 50.85 -51.33 109.15
C GLU A 588 52.06 -52.16 109.58
N LYS A 589 52.62 -52.98 108.68
CA LYS A 589 53.87 -53.72 108.96
C LYS A 589 55.06 -52.80 109.22
N LEU A 590 55.16 -51.67 108.51
CA LEU A 590 56.16 -50.63 108.78
C LEU A 590 55.93 -49.98 110.14
N ARG A 591 54.69 -49.69 110.53
CA ARG A 591 54.35 -49.11 111.83
C ARG A 591 54.62 -50.07 113.00
N ASP A 592 54.38 -51.37 112.80
CA ASP A 592 54.71 -52.41 113.78
C ASP A 592 56.22 -52.63 113.86
N SER A 593 56.93 -52.63 112.72
CA SER A 593 58.40 -52.67 112.69
C SER A 593 59.03 -51.39 113.29
N GLU A 594 58.40 -50.22 113.14
CA GLU A 594 58.84 -48.96 113.76
C GLU A 594 58.59 -48.97 115.28
N LYS A 595 57.49 -49.58 115.75
CA LYS A 595 57.27 -49.85 117.18
C LYS A 595 58.32 -50.81 117.74
N GLU A 596 58.64 -51.89 117.03
CA GLU A 596 59.73 -52.81 117.41
C GLU A 596 61.10 -52.09 117.40
N MET A 597 61.38 -51.24 116.41
CA MET A 597 62.61 -50.43 116.35
C MET A 597 62.69 -49.37 117.47
N SER A 598 61.56 -48.86 117.96
CA SER A 598 61.51 -47.98 119.15
C SER A 598 61.77 -48.75 120.45
N GLY A 599 61.28 -50.01 120.55
CA GLY A 599 61.57 -50.93 121.64
C GLY A 599 63.05 -51.34 121.67
N LEU A 600 63.61 -51.68 120.52
CA LEU A 600 65.03 -52.01 120.36
C LEU A 600 65.94 -50.80 120.57
N LYS A 601 65.50 -49.56 120.28
CA LYS A 601 66.23 -48.33 120.67
C LYS A 601 66.32 -48.17 122.19
N SER A 602 65.25 -48.46 122.92
CA SER A 602 65.23 -48.42 124.40
C SER A 602 66.11 -49.51 125.03
N GLU A 603 66.16 -50.71 124.43
CA GLU A 603 67.11 -51.77 124.82
C GLU A 603 68.56 -51.45 124.46
N ARG A 604 68.81 -50.85 123.29
CA ARG A 604 70.14 -50.40 122.87
C ARG A 604 70.70 -49.34 123.81
N ASP A 605 69.89 -48.41 124.30
CA ASP A 605 70.34 -47.36 125.22
C ASP A 605 70.65 -47.92 126.64
N LYS A 606 69.96 -49.02 127.06
CA LYS A 606 70.33 -49.80 128.26
C LYS A 606 71.60 -50.64 128.08
N LEU A 607 71.83 -51.17 126.87
CA LEU A 607 73.06 -51.90 126.52
C LEU A 607 74.28 -50.98 126.39
N LEU A 608 74.11 -49.74 125.89
CA LEU A 608 75.17 -48.72 125.87
C LEU A 608 75.59 -48.30 127.29
N GLY A 609 74.65 -48.19 128.23
CA GLY A 609 74.96 -47.96 129.65
C GLY A 609 75.69 -49.13 130.32
N SER A 610 75.44 -50.36 129.86
CA SER A 610 76.16 -51.56 130.33
C SER A 610 77.54 -51.70 129.68
N LYS A 611 77.69 -51.24 128.43
CA LYS A 611 78.96 -51.19 127.69
C LYS A 611 79.95 -50.22 128.34
N HIS A 612 79.56 -49.01 128.70
CA HIS A 612 80.47 -48.08 129.39
C HIS A 612 80.95 -48.60 130.76
N LYS A 613 80.10 -49.32 131.50
CA LYS A 613 80.52 -49.99 132.76
C LYS A 613 81.51 -51.14 132.54
N LEU A 614 81.54 -51.76 131.36
CA LEU A 614 82.51 -52.79 130.98
C LEU A 614 83.81 -52.18 130.43
N GLU A 615 83.73 -51.09 129.67
CA GLU A 615 84.89 -50.34 129.16
C GLU A 615 85.75 -49.75 130.30
N ASP A 616 85.12 -49.22 131.35
CA ASP A 616 85.83 -48.78 132.57
C ASP A 616 86.55 -49.93 133.30
N ARG A 617 86.00 -51.14 133.22
CA ARG A 617 86.57 -52.34 133.85
C ARG A 617 87.70 -52.97 133.03
N VAL A 618 87.67 -52.80 131.70
CA VAL A 618 88.75 -53.19 130.78
C VAL A 618 89.94 -52.25 130.93
N SER A 619 89.73 -50.93 131.02
CA SER A 619 90.82 -49.96 131.27
C SER A 619 91.53 -50.14 132.63
N GLN A 620 90.85 -50.68 133.64
CA GLN A 620 91.50 -51.07 134.91
C GLN A 620 92.37 -52.32 134.76
N LEU A 621 91.95 -53.32 133.97
CA LEU A 621 92.71 -54.55 133.76
C LEU A 621 93.90 -54.34 132.82
N GLU A 622 93.81 -53.44 131.83
CA GLU A 622 94.92 -53.11 130.92
C GLU A 622 96.08 -52.42 131.66
N ASN A 623 95.80 -51.54 132.63
CA ASN A 623 96.83 -50.91 133.47
C ASN A 623 97.58 -51.91 134.38
N ASP A 624 96.93 -52.99 134.81
CA ASP A 624 97.56 -54.03 135.62
C ASP A 624 98.42 -54.99 134.77
N VAL A 625 98.06 -55.20 133.50
CA VAL A 625 98.85 -56.00 132.54
C VAL A 625 100.13 -55.27 132.12
N ASP A 626 100.08 -53.95 131.91
CA ASP A 626 101.27 -53.17 131.52
C ASP A 626 102.33 -53.11 132.63
N LYS A 627 101.92 -52.99 133.90
CA LYS A 627 102.85 -53.08 135.05
C LYS A 627 103.53 -54.44 135.17
N LYS A 628 102.88 -55.53 134.77
CA LYS A 628 103.47 -56.89 134.79
C LYS A 628 104.41 -57.12 133.60
N ASN A 629 104.17 -56.50 132.46
CA ASN A 629 105.02 -56.63 131.27
C ASN A 629 106.36 -55.87 131.40
N GLU A 630 106.42 -54.73 132.08
CA GLU A 630 107.69 -54.05 132.38
C GLU A 630 108.62 -54.90 133.27
N GLN A 631 108.07 -55.60 134.27
CA GLN A 631 108.84 -56.50 135.14
C GLN A 631 109.43 -57.69 134.35
N LEU A 632 108.73 -58.15 133.31
CA LEU A 632 109.17 -59.26 132.46
C LEU A 632 110.26 -58.86 131.47
N LYS A 633 110.27 -57.60 131.01
CA LYS A 633 111.30 -57.04 130.12
C LYS A 633 112.65 -56.91 130.84
N HIS A 634 112.65 -56.44 132.09
CA HIS A 634 113.88 -56.27 132.86
C HIS A 634 114.61 -57.62 133.14
N LEU A 635 113.86 -58.72 133.29
CA LEU A 635 114.43 -60.05 133.51
C LEU A 635 115.01 -60.68 132.24
N LYS A 636 114.47 -60.36 131.04
CA LYS A 636 115.00 -60.86 129.75
C LYS A 636 116.32 -60.21 129.33
N GLU A 637 116.55 -58.94 129.65
CA GLU A 637 117.82 -58.26 129.34
C GLU A 637 119.01 -58.79 130.16
N LYS A 638 118.79 -59.24 131.40
CA LYS A 638 119.84 -59.87 132.22
C LYS A 638 120.29 -61.23 131.72
N LEU A 639 119.44 -61.94 130.98
CA LEU A 639 119.72 -63.29 130.47
C LEU A 639 120.52 -63.24 129.16
N SER A 640 120.23 -62.28 128.28
CA SER A 640 120.93 -62.03 127.01
C SER A 640 122.41 -61.65 127.18
N MET A 641 122.74 -60.84 128.20
CA MET A 641 124.13 -60.45 128.50
C MET A 641 125.00 -61.64 128.94
N ARG A 642 124.44 -62.59 129.70
CA ARG A 642 125.18 -63.78 130.18
C ARG A 642 125.45 -64.82 129.09
N GLU A 643 124.60 -64.88 128.06
CA GLU A 643 124.76 -65.81 126.93
C GLU A 643 125.80 -65.33 125.91
N SER A 644 126.03 -64.02 125.80
CA SER A 644 127.01 -63.42 124.88
C SER A 644 128.47 -63.62 125.34
N ASP A 645 128.74 -63.59 126.65
CA ASP A 645 130.10 -63.79 127.19
C ASP A 645 130.60 -65.25 127.04
N ILE A 646 129.67 -66.22 127.05
CA ILE A 646 130.00 -67.65 126.93
C ILE A 646 130.35 -68.04 125.49
N ALA A 647 129.81 -67.34 124.49
CA ALA A 647 130.09 -67.58 123.08
C ALA A 647 131.51 -67.09 122.68
N TRP A 648 131.98 -65.97 123.24
CA TRP A 648 133.29 -65.40 122.91
C TRP A 648 134.47 -66.29 123.36
N MET A 649 134.35 -66.95 124.52
CA MET A 649 135.39 -67.82 125.08
C MET A 649 135.61 -69.12 124.27
N ARG A 650 134.66 -69.55 123.43
CA ARG A 650 134.75 -70.78 122.62
C ARG A 650 135.40 -70.58 121.25
N GLU A 651 135.43 -69.35 120.73
CA GLU A 651 135.99 -69.03 119.40
C GLU A 651 137.53 -68.86 119.46
N GLU A 652 138.06 -68.33 120.57
CA GLU A 652 139.51 -68.06 120.72
C GLU A 652 140.34 -69.35 120.90
N THR A 653 139.75 -70.38 121.50
CA THR A 653 140.41 -71.69 121.69
C THR A 653 140.49 -72.51 120.40
N ALA A 654 139.62 -72.27 119.42
CA ALA A 654 139.62 -72.96 118.13
C ALA A 654 140.69 -72.44 117.14
N GLN A 655 141.14 -71.18 117.28
CA GLN A 655 142.09 -70.57 116.34
C GLN A 655 143.57 -70.94 116.60
N ARG A 656 143.98 -71.20 117.86
CA ARG A 656 145.39 -71.59 118.15
C ARG A 656 145.75 -73.03 117.74
N ALA A 657 144.79 -73.95 117.74
CA ALA A 657 145.01 -75.34 117.32
C ALA A 657 145.31 -75.49 115.81
N LYS A 658 144.90 -74.53 114.97
CA LYS A 658 145.14 -74.53 113.51
C LYS A 658 146.54 -74.04 113.09
N ALA A 659 147.25 -73.29 113.95
CA ALA A 659 148.58 -72.75 113.61
C ALA A 659 149.72 -73.79 113.74
N LEU A 660 149.54 -74.85 114.54
CA LEU A 660 150.55 -75.91 114.76
C LEU A 660 150.58 -77.00 113.68
N GLN A 661 149.54 -77.11 112.83
CA GLN A 661 149.43 -78.17 111.83
C GLN A 661 150.09 -77.83 110.49
N VAL A 662 150.43 -76.56 110.25
CA VAL A 662 150.97 -76.05 108.97
C VAL A 662 152.51 -76.04 108.94
N ALA A 663 153.19 -76.09 110.10
CA ALA A 663 154.66 -76.07 110.17
C ALA A 663 155.35 -77.42 109.89
N VAL A 664 154.64 -78.55 109.99
CA VAL A 664 155.27 -79.90 109.94
C VAL A 664 155.31 -80.52 108.53
N LYS A 665 154.62 -79.96 107.53
CA LYS A 665 154.37 -80.67 106.27
C LYS A 665 155.16 -80.21 105.03
N ASN A 666 156.04 -79.20 105.12
CA ASN A 666 156.62 -78.55 103.94
C ASN A 666 158.16 -78.58 103.80
N TYR A 667 158.89 -79.53 104.39
CA TYR A 667 160.26 -79.79 103.92
C TYR A 667 160.60 -81.28 103.86
N ALA A 668 160.63 -81.77 102.64
CA ALA A 668 161.11 -83.07 102.25
C ALA A 668 162.62 -83.22 102.52
N GLN A 669 163.03 -84.38 103.02
CA GLN A 669 163.94 -85.26 102.28
C GLN A 669 163.50 -86.72 102.44
N PRO A 670 163.65 -87.56 101.39
CA PRO A 670 163.00 -88.87 101.29
C PRO A 670 163.97 -90.03 101.55
N LEU A 671 163.44 -91.22 101.86
CA LEU A 671 163.80 -92.51 101.26
C LEU A 671 163.09 -93.69 101.96
N THR A 672 162.66 -94.65 101.12
CA THR A 672 162.63 -96.13 101.36
C THR A 672 161.65 -96.68 102.41
N THR A 673 161.03 -97.86 102.30
CA THR A 673 160.63 -98.86 101.29
C THR A 673 159.92 -99.97 102.09
N GLN A 674 159.01 -100.72 101.44
CA GLN A 674 158.71 -102.15 101.65
C GLN A 674 157.93 -102.67 102.89
N SER A 675 156.82 -103.36 102.55
CA SER A 675 156.31 -104.68 102.96
C SER A 675 155.97 -105.03 104.41
N ALA A 676 154.87 -105.80 104.52
CA ALA A 676 154.35 -106.58 105.67
C ALA A 676 153.59 -105.78 106.73
#